data_AF-A0A939CKH4-F1
#
_entry.id   AF-A0A939CKH4-F1
#
_cell.length_a   1.000
_cell.length_b   1.000
_cell.length_c   1.000
_cell.angle_alpha   90.00
_cell.angle_beta   90.00
_cell.angle_gamma   90.00
#
_symmetry.space_group_name_H-M   'P 1'
#
loop_
_entity.id
_entity.type
_entity.pdbx_description
1 polymer ?
#
loop_
_entity_poly.entity_id
_entity_poly.type
_entity_poly.pdbx_seq_one_letter_code
_entity_poly.pdbx_strand_id
1 'polypeptide(L)'
;MSDKHIILDPTGLYDIPSGYIQITTEVEWIQFFGVSADPCWVRGERLCKWAETWLRSWNRSEEITVIKQHPRYILGQLFANVPLPHDWTDEQLLILTTKLDSYPQDNPIAHFLADNITNSNGQIWFAQASISHLATWLSILIPEEYKPLERVWQQRFKEHELANYYQTEDKLLFLRRWLGIAEPVFNDIGKYPLPVPDFLRQEFDNYWEQLISRTEGKVIDTLMPANQVGMERIANCAYKVLGNRPNWINQVREAKVIPYLSYQQKQELNLNQHPPQPLALDATPGQALAWATKDYLPFRRWEVIKQPAVAPKTSDSLADSFVEWMLQHYPQMQIDSVENSYLNYSVASKVQNLCQDSPVFWVVVDALGWLDHLELLSLLTNNYKLAVETAIEPRFSILPTKTEYAKWSLYAQLLPSDSAWVADAGKAFVKMGMGKRYTDRQVDILDSALRKKTSKLYCWDTDEFDSLYHTQKDWQSLYKLDRPHALEGIAKRINYCLQQYPDPDALRIVIASDHGQMMGTSEKITHCPPELEAKGRMAIGKTDDTRFVVLKGDRYGLPHDISIVKGSASLGSFSYTSNKKIIGSHGGLFPEEVVVGVSVLRKSIQRLPVLVFCFGEGKPRQAGELEITIENPNSVPLTDLYLYIHELPDFQQGKLLEQEIAANQRFSFQIIIPEVPTLPPNSPGNNLSLTGKLTFIFACAEIESAALTPDSKIIINQIYSSGFDIDEFLGSNNL
;
A
#
# COMPACT_ATOMS: atom_id res chain seq x y z
N MET A 1 -38.79 65.47 4.30
CA MET A 1 -39.00 65.05 5.71
C MET A 1 -37.82 64.18 6.06
N SER A 2 -37.17 64.43 7.19
CA SER A 2 -35.93 63.77 7.62
C SER A 2 -36.22 62.31 7.97
N ASP A 3 -35.47 61.38 7.37
CA ASP A 3 -35.43 59.97 7.78
C ASP A 3 -34.85 59.87 9.20
N LYS A 4 -35.71 60.05 10.21
CA LYS A 4 -35.33 59.82 11.61
C LYS A 4 -35.57 58.36 11.93
N HIS A 5 -34.48 57.61 12.05
CA HIS A 5 -34.54 56.20 12.39
C HIS A 5 -34.70 56.01 13.90
N ILE A 6 -35.88 55.57 14.34
CA ILE A 6 -36.15 55.21 15.73
C ILE A 6 -36.00 53.70 15.86
N ILE A 7 -35.15 53.26 16.78
CA ILE A 7 -35.02 51.85 17.16
C ILE A 7 -35.62 51.68 18.56
N LEU A 8 -36.57 50.75 18.68
CA LEU A 8 -37.14 50.35 19.95
C LEU A 8 -36.45 49.08 20.43
N ASP A 9 -35.77 49.14 21.58
CA ASP A 9 -35.10 48.04 22.24
C ASP A 9 -35.79 47.70 23.58
N PRO A 10 -36.90 46.95 23.54
CA PRO A 10 -37.63 46.59 24.75
C PRO A 10 -36.82 45.67 25.68
N THR A 11 -35.80 44.98 25.16
CA THR A 11 -35.01 43.99 25.93
C THR A 11 -33.86 44.65 26.68
N GLY A 12 -33.29 45.73 26.12
CA GLY A 12 -32.12 46.40 26.67
C GLY A 12 -30.82 45.62 26.53
N LEU A 13 -30.82 44.52 25.76
CA LEU A 13 -29.67 43.63 25.60
C LEU A 13 -28.70 44.10 24.51
N TYR A 14 -29.16 44.92 23.57
CA TYR A 14 -28.39 45.28 22.38
C TYR A 14 -27.49 46.49 22.64
N ASP A 15 -26.26 46.42 22.16
CA ASP A 15 -25.37 47.58 22.16
C ASP A 15 -25.89 48.70 21.26
N ILE A 16 -25.68 49.93 21.70
CA ILE A 16 -26.13 51.13 20.99
C ILE A 16 -25.01 51.57 20.03
N PRO A 17 -25.26 51.59 18.71
CA PRO A 17 -24.26 52.02 17.75
C PRO A 17 -23.84 53.48 17.96
N SER A 18 -22.61 53.82 17.58
CA SER A 18 -22.14 55.21 17.62
C SER A 18 -23.03 56.11 16.75
N GLY A 19 -23.39 57.28 17.28
CA GLY A 19 -24.27 58.24 16.62
C GLY A 19 -25.76 58.12 16.96
N TYR A 20 -26.16 57.11 17.74
CA TYR A 20 -27.52 57.06 18.31
C TYR A 20 -27.60 57.78 19.65
N ILE A 21 -28.70 58.51 19.87
CA ILE A 21 -29.04 59.06 21.18
C ILE A 21 -29.78 57.98 21.96
N GLN A 22 -29.21 57.55 23.08
CA GLN A 22 -29.86 56.64 24.01
C GLN A 22 -31.00 57.37 24.74
N ILE A 23 -32.20 56.79 24.70
CA ILE A 23 -33.39 57.27 25.40
C ILE A 23 -33.81 56.21 26.43
N THR A 24 -33.73 56.55 27.71
CA THR A 24 -34.09 55.69 28.85
C THR A 24 -35.23 56.22 29.70
N THR A 25 -35.70 57.46 29.45
CA THR A 25 -36.85 58.06 30.13
C THR A 25 -37.76 58.83 29.16
N GLU A 26 -39.02 59.07 29.55
CA GLU A 26 -39.94 59.92 28.78
C GLU A 26 -39.45 61.38 28.67
N VAL A 27 -38.67 61.85 29.67
CA VAL A 27 -38.08 63.20 29.67
C VAL A 27 -37.02 63.32 28.57
N GLU A 28 -36.11 62.35 28.47
CA GLU A 28 -35.11 62.29 27.40
C GLU A 28 -35.78 62.20 26.03
N TRP A 29 -36.85 61.42 25.89
CA TRP A 29 -37.63 61.37 24.66
C TRP A 29 -38.11 62.77 24.25
N ILE A 30 -38.77 63.51 25.15
CA ILE A 30 -39.25 64.88 24.84
C ILE A 30 -38.10 65.84 24.52
N GLN A 31 -36.95 65.69 25.19
CA GLN A 31 -35.78 66.55 25.00
C GLN A 31 -35.12 66.36 23.62
N PHE A 32 -35.02 65.12 23.14
CA PHE A 32 -34.26 64.80 21.94
C PHE A 32 -35.13 64.52 20.72
N PHE A 33 -36.33 63.97 20.90
CA PHE A 33 -37.23 63.63 19.81
C PHE A 33 -37.76 64.91 19.14
N GLY A 34 -37.57 65.02 17.82
CA GLY A 34 -37.96 66.21 17.06
C GLY A 34 -36.98 67.39 17.16
N VAL A 35 -36.11 67.42 18.18
CA VAL A 35 -35.14 68.50 18.42
C VAL A 35 -33.75 68.15 17.86
N SER A 36 -33.25 66.94 18.09
CA SER A 36 -32.00 66.45 17.49
C SER A 36 -32.24 65.86 16.09
N ALA A 37 -31.24 65.96 15.21
CA ALA A 37 -31.23 65.28 13.92
C ALA A 37 -30.74 63.82 14.02
N ASP A 38 -30.11 63.44 15.13
CA ASP A 38 -29.54 62.11 15.34
C ASP A 38 -30.65 61.06 15.59
N PRO A 39 -30.42 59.79 15.19
CA PRO A 39 -31.37 58.71 15.41
C PRO A 39 -31.50 58.36 16.90
N CYS A 40 -32.70 57.92 17.31
CA CYS A 40 -33.00 57.62 18.70
C CYS A 40 -33.03 56.11 18.96
N TRP A 41 -32.37 55.67 20.04
CA TRP A 41 -32.41 54.31 20.55
C TRP A 41 -33.16 54.27 21.87
N VAL A 42 -34.42 53.83 21.85
CA VAL A 42 -35.28 53.77 23.03
C VAL A 42 -35.07 52.44 23.75
N ARG A 43 -34.73 52.48 25.04
CA ARG A 43 -34.42 51.27 25.82
C ARG A 43 -35.45 50.99 26.91
N GLY A 44 -35.86 49.73 27.01
CA GLY A 44 -36.71 49.20 28.08
C GLY A 44 -38.17 49.01 27.66
N GLU A 45 -38.75 47.88 28.04
CA GLU A 45 -40.07 47.41 27.58
C GLU A 45 -41.17 48.47 27.74
N ARG A 46 -41.31 49.03 28.95
CA ARG A 46 -42.32 50.04 29.26
C ARG A 46 -42.16 51.29 28.39
N LEU A 47 -40.92 51.78 28.25
CA LEU A 47 -40.64 53.01 27.52
C LEU A 47 -40.81 52.80 26.01
N CYS A 48 -40.41 51.65 25.47
CA CYS A 48 -40.64 51.30 24.07
C CYS A 48 -42.13 51.24 23.75
N LYS A 49 -42.94 50.60 24.62
CA LYS A 49 -44.40 50.53 24.45
C LYS A 49 -45.07 51.89 24.54
N TRP A 50 -44.59 52.74 25.46
CA TRP A 50 -45.01 54.13 25.57
C TRP A 50 -44.63 54.92 24.30
N ALA A 51 -43.39 54.84 23.84
CA ALA A 51 -42.90 55.54 22.65
C ALA A 51 -43.64 55.10 21.38
N GLU A 52 -43.91 53.80 21.21
CA GLU A 52 -44.73 53.28 20.11
C GLU A 52 -46.16 53.86 20.14
N THR A 53 -46.80 53.87 21.32
CA THR A 53 -48.14 54.42 21.49
C THR A 53 -48.17 55.92 21.23
N TRP A 54 -47.13 56.64 21.68
CA TRP A 54 -46.94 58.05 21.43
C TRP A 54 -46.82 58.31 19.93
N LEU A 55 -45.88 57.66 19.23
CA LEU A 55 -45.69 57.81 17.78
C LEU A 55 -46.96 57.49 16.99
N ARG A 56 -47.70 56.45 17.38
CA ARG A 56 -48.99 56.09 16.78
C ARG A 56 -50.03 57.20 16.95
N SER A 57 -50.12 57.80 18.13
CA SER A 57 -51.04 58.92 18.40
C SER A 57 -50.69 60.18 17.59
N TRP A 58 -49.44 60.34 17.20
CA TRP A 58 -48.97 61.45 16.35
C TRP A 58 -48.91 61.10 14.86
N ASN A 59 -49.39 59.91 14.46
CA ASN A 59 -49.33 59.41 13.08
C ASN A 59 -47.91 59.43 12.49
N ARG A 60 -46.93 58.98 13.29
CA ARG A 60 -45.49 58.90 12.95
C ARG A 60 -44.93 57.50 13.22
N SER A 61 -45.78 56.48 13.17
CA SER A 61 -45.35 55.09 13.39
C SER A 61 -44.35 54.61 12.35
N GLU A 62 -44.36 55.19 11.14
CA GLU A 62 -43.38 54.89 10.08
C GLU A 62 -41.93 55.26 10.43
N GLU A 63 -41.69 56.07 11.47
CA GLU A 63 -40.35 56.42 11.91
C GLU A 63 -39.68 55.32 12.75
N ILE A 64 -40.46 54.34 13.22
CA ILE A 64 -39.93 53.13 13.84
C ILE A 64 -39.31 52.27 12.75
N THR A 65 -37.98 52.23 12.71
CA THR A 65 -37.25 51.47 11.70
C THR A 65 -37.13 50.01 12.10
N VAL A 66 -36.89 49.73 13.39
CA VAL A 66 -36.73 48.36 13.90
C VAL A 66 -37.24 48.28 15.35
N ILE A 67 -37.97 47.21 15.66
CA ILE A 67 -38.24 46.79 17.04
C ILE A 67 -37.37 45.57 17.32
N LYS A 68 -36.42 45.70 18.25
CA LYS A 68 -35.52 44.60 18.61
C LYS A 68 -36.30 43.53 19.37
N GLN A 69 -36.13 42.29 18.95
CA GLN A 69 -36.71 41.12 19.60
C GLN A 69 -35.72 40.50 20.58
N HIS A 70 -36.22 39.74 21.54
CA HIS A 70 -35.36 38.98 22.45
C HIS A 70 -34.54 37.93 21.66
N PRO A 71 -33.21 37.84 21.82
CA PRO A 71 -32.38 36.87 21.07
C PRO A 71 -32.88 35.43 21.17
N ARG A 72 -33.34 35.03 22.37
CA ARG A 72 -33.99 33.72 22.60
C ARG A 72 -35.23 33.48 21.73
N TYR A 73 -36.04 34.51 21.47
CA TYR A 73 -37.21 34.40 20.59
C TYR A 73 -36.79 34.22 19.13
N ILE A 74 -35.81 35.01 18.67
CA ILE A 74 -35.26 34.93 17.30
C ILE A 74 -34.67 33.54 17.05
N LEU A 75 -33.78 33.08 17.92
CA LEU A 75 -33.19 31.75 17.82
C LEU A 75 -34.23 30.64 17.99
N GLY A 76 -35.27 30.85 18.80
CA GLY A 76 -36.37 29.91 18.95
C GLY A 76 -37.12 29.66 17.63
N GLN A 77 -37.29 30.69 16.80
CA GLN A 77 -37.88 30.52 15.46
C GLN A 77 -36.97 29.70 14.55
N LEU A 78 -35.65 29.96 14.58
CA LEU A 78 -34.67 29.24 13.75
C LEU A 78 -34.47 27.79 14.18
N PHE A 79 -34.51 27.52 15.49
CA PHE A 79 -34.35 26.17 16.05
C PHE A 79 -35.63 25.33 15.92
N ALA A 80 -36.77 25.99 15.72
CA ALA A 80 -38.09 25.38 15.57
C ALA A 80 -38.42 24.37 16.68
N ASN A 81 -38.16 23.08 16.43
CA ASN A 81 -38.47 21.98 17.35
C ASN A 81 -37.30 21.57 18.26
N VAL A 82 -36.11 22.15 18.07
CA VAL A 82 -34.93 21.86 18.91
C VAL A 82 -34.92 22.83 20.10
N PRO A 83 -34.95 22.35 21.36
CA PRO A 83 -34.93 23.25 22.50
C PRO A 83 -33.59 23.99 22.58
N LEU A 84 -33.65 25.30 22.81
CA LEU A 84 -32.47 26.09 23.11
C LEU A 84 -31.92 25.69 24.49
N PRO A 85 -30.60 25.58 24.66
CA PRO A 85 -30.01 25.31 25.97
C PRO A 85 -30.43 26.36 27.01
N HIS A 86 -30.73 25.90 28.23
CA HIS A 86 -31.19 26.76 29.31
C HIS A 86 -30.04 27.52 29.98
N ASP A 87 -28.82 27.00 29.87
CA ASP A 87 -27.57 27.54 30.38
C ASP A 87 -26.96 28.64 29.49
N TRP A 88 -27.45 28.80 28.25
CA TRP A 88 -27.03 29.90 27.38
C TRP A 88 -27.54 31.25 27.90
N THR A 89 -26.62 32.17 28.19
CA THR A 89 -26.93 33.53 28.65
C THR A 89 -27.46 34.39 27.52
N ASP A 90 -28.19 35.46 27.85
CA ASP A 90 -28.74 36.37 26.85
C ASP A 90 -27.65 37.05 26.00
N GLU A 91 -26.47 37.29 26.59
CA GLU A 91 -25.28 37.79 25.88
C GLU A 91 -24.76 36.78 24.86
N GLN A 92 -24.64 35.50 25.24
CA GLN A 92 -24.22 34.42 24.33
C GLN A 92 -25.21 34.26 23.18
N LEU A 93 -26.51 34.30 23.48
CA LEU A 93 -27.57 34.23 22.47
C LEU A 93 -27.49 35.43 21.51
N LEU A 94 -27.28 36.64 22.03
CA LEU A 94 -27.15 37.84 21.21
C LEU A 94 -25.96 37.78 20.26
N ILE A 95 -24.79 37.33 20.75
CA ILE A 95 -23.60 37.13 19.93
C ILE A 95 -23.88 36.12 18.81
N LEU A 96 -24.52 35.00 19.15
CA LEU A 96 -24.87 33.98 18.16
C LEU A 96 -25.85 34.50 17.11
N THR A 97 -26.94 35.16 17.53
CA THR A 97 -27.92 35.75 16.60
C THR A 97 -27.25 36.75 15.66
N THR A 98 -26.43 37.64 16.19
CA THR A 98 -25.71 38.66 15.40
C THR A 98 -24.78 38.00 14.37
N LYS A 99 -24.10 36.91 14.73
CA LYS A 99 -23.29 36.13 13.79
C LYS A 99 -24.14 35.45 12.73
N LEU A 100 -25.26 34.84 13.11
CA LEU A 100 -26.16 34.16 12.17
C LEU A 100 -26.81 35.14 11.16
N ASP A 101 -27.13 36.36 11.61
CA ASP A 101 -27.68 37.42 10.75
C ASP A 101 -26.71 37.87 9.65
N SER A 102 -25.39 37.64 9.82
CA SER A 102 -24.38 37.94 8.81
C SER A 102 -24.35 36.93 7.64
N TYR A 103 -25.04 35.78 7.80
CA TYR A 103 -25.10 34.72 6.78
C TYR A 103 -26.37 34.79 5.92
N PRO A 104 -26.35 34.18 4.72
CA PRO A 104 -27.55 34.00 3.90
C PRO A 104 -28.71 33.36 4.66
N GLN A 105 -29.90 33.93 4.47
CA GLN A 105 -31.12 33.58 5.22
C GLN A 105 -31.71 32.21 4.85
N ASP A 106 -31.31 31.64 3.72
CA ASP A 106 -31.75 30.32 3.28
C ASP A 106 -31.18 29.18 4.15
N ASN A 107 -29.95 29.32 4.66
CA ASN A 107 -29.37 28.34 5.57
C ASN A 107 -28.26 28.90 6.50
N PRO A 108 -28.59 29.82 7.42
CA PRO A 108 -27.59 30.49 8.26
C PRO A 108 -26.85 29.51 9.19
N ILE A 109 -27.50 28.43 9.63
CA ILE A 109 -26.90 27.39 10.48
C ILE A 109 -25.81 26.61 9.72
N ALA A 110 -26.07 26.21 8.47
CA ALA A 110 -25.08 25.50 7.66
C ALA A 110 -23.85 26.37 7.39
N HIS A 111 -24.04 27.65 7.07
CA HIS A 111 -22.93 28.59 6.90
C HIS A 111 -22.11 28.76 8.18
N PHE A 112 -22.78 28.93 9.32
CA PHE A 112 -22.10 29.05 10.60
C PHE A 112 -21.27 27.80 10.93
N LEU A 113 -21.83 26.60 10.74
CA LEU A 113 -21.11 25.34 10.99
C LEU A 113 -19.95 25.15 10.00
N ALA A 114 -20.10 25.58 8.75
CA ALA A 114 -19.04 25.54 7.75
C ALA A 114 -17.81 26.34 8.18
N ASP A 115 -18.04 27.57 8.63
CA ASP A 115 -16.99 28.52 9.00
C ASP A 115 -16.33 28.18 10.34
N ASN A 116 -17.09 27.68 11.32
CA ASN A 116 -16.61 27.51 12.68
C ASN A 116 -16.13 26.08 13.00
N ILE A 117 -16.52 25.06 12.23
CA ILE A 117 -16.14 23.65 12.47
C ILE A 117 -15.17 23.13 11.41
N THR A 118 -15.57 23.20 10.15
CA THR A 118 -14.91 22.44 9.06
C THR A 118 -13.83 23.21 8.32
N ASN A 119 -13.75 24.53 8.54
CA ASN A 119 -12.69 25.46 8.16
C ASN A 119 -11.89 25.13 6.88
N SER A 120 -12.60 24.75 5.80
CA SER A 120 -12.16 24.55 4.39
C SER A 120 -13.05 23.55 3.62
N ASN A 121 -13.83 22.69 4.30
CA ASN A 121 -14.75 21.72 3.67
C ASN A 121 -16.24 22.02 3.97
N GLY A 122 -16.69 23.24 3.69
CA GLY A 122 -18.05 23.69 3.99
C GLY A 122 -19.15 22.95 3.21
N GLN A 123 -18.81 22.23 2.14
CA GLN A 123 -19.77 21.54 1.26
C GLN A 123 -20.61 20.49 2.00
N ILE A 124 -20.09 19.89 3.07
CA ILE A 124 -20.83 18.92 3.88
C ILE A 124 -22.11 19.53 4.47
N TRP A 125 -22.11 20.81 4.81
CA TRP A 125 -23.27 21.42 5.43
C TRP A 125 -24.36 21.77 4.41
N PHE A 126 -24.08 21.71 3.11
CA PHE A 126 -25.02 22.06 2.03
C PHE A 126 -25.40 20.89 1.12
N ALA A 127 -24.64 19.79 1.17
CA ALA A 127 -24.86 18.64 0.31
C ALA A 127 -26.14 17.85 0.64
N GLN A 128 -26.68 17.16 -0.36
CA GLN A 128 -27.87 16.32 -0.20
C GLN A 128 -27.54 15.04 0.59
N ALA A 129 -28.57 14.49 1.26
CA ALA A 129 -28.41 13.25 2.00
C ALA A 129 -28.03 12.10 1.06
N SER A 130 -26.99 11.38 1.45
CA SER A 130 -26.54 10.13 0.84
C SER A 130 -25.75 9.34 1.88
N ILE A 131 -25.44 8.08 1.58
CA ILE A 131 -24.59 7.24 2.45
C ILE A 131 -23.19 7.85 2.60
N SER A 132 -22.61 8.36 1.51
CA SER A 132 -21.31 9.04 1.54
C SER A 132 -21.35 10.31 2.39
N HIS A 133 -22.42 11.11 2.24
CA HIS A 133 -22.61 12.32 3.04
C HIS A 133 -22.75 12.02 4.53
N LEU A 134 -23.55 11.01 4.89
CA LEU A 134 -23.71 10.55 6.28
C LEU A 134 -22.35 10.14 6.86
N ALA A 135 -21.58 9.36 6.10
CA ALA A 135 -20.25 8.91 6.52
C ALA A 135 -19.28 10.07 6.75
N THR A 136 -19.29 11.08 5.88
CA THR A 136 -18.47 12.30 6.04
C THR A 136 -18.91 13.07 7.28
N TRP A 137 -20.22 13.28 7.48
CA TRP A 137 -20.72 13.98 8.67
C TRP A 137 -20.34 13.25 9.97
N LEU A 138 -20.47 11.92 10.03
CA LEU A 138 -20.07 11.11 11.18
C LEU A 138 -18.58 11.26 11.53
N SER A 139 -17.73 11.50 10.53
CA SER A 139 -16.29 11.70 10.72
C SER A 139 -15.90 13.08 11.29
N ILE A 140 -16.85 14.00 11.48
CA ILE A 140 -16.61 15.33 12.03
C ILE A 140 -16.92 15.33 13.53
N LEU A 141 -15.93 15.67 14.36
CA LEU A 141 -16.14 15.91 15.78
C LEU A 141 -16.75 17.30 15.99
N ILE A 142 -17.93 17.35 16.59
CA ILE A 142 -18.63 18.59 16.91
C ILE A 142 -18.38 18.94 18.38
N PRO A 143 -17.76 20.10 18.68
CA PRO A 143 -17.63 20.60 20.05
C PRO A 143 -18.99 20.75 20.73
N GLU A 144 -19.03 20.58 22.06
CA GLU A 144 -20.28 20.57 22.83
C GLU A 144 -21.11 21.84 22.62
N GLU A 145 -20.46 22.99 22.54
CA GLU A 145 -21.08 24.31 22.33
C GLU A 145 -21.82 24.42 20.98
N TYR A 146 -21.49 23.59 19.99
CA TYR A 146 -22.10 23.61 18.66
C TYR A 146 -23.09 22.47 18.41
N LYS A 147 -23.21 21.49 19.32
CA LYS A 147 -24.19 20.39 19.19
C LYS A 147 -25.64 20.85 19.05
N PRO A 148 -26.12 21.92 19.73
CA PRO A 148 -27.48 22.40 19.49
C PRO A 148 -27.70 22.84 18.03
N LEU A 149 -26.70 23.46 17.41
CA LEU A 149 -26.74 23.88 16.00
C LEU A 149 -26.67 22.68 15.05
N GLU A 150 -25.84 21.67 15.34
CA GLU A 150 -25.83 20.40 14.61
C GLU A 150 -27.21 19.75 14.62
N ARG A 151 -27.88 19.72 15.77
CA ARG A 151 -29.25 19.16 15.90
C ARG A 151 -30.27 19.89 15.04
N VAL A 152 -30.18 21.22 14.96
CA VAL A 152 -31.04 22.01 14.06
C VAL A 152 -30.75 21.63 12.61
N TRP A 153 -29.47 21.54 12.21
CA TRP A 153 -29.08 21.13 10.88
C TRP A 153 -29.58 19.72 10.53
N GLN A 154 -29.50 18.75 11.45
CA GLN A 154 -30.00 17.39 11.26
C GLN A 154 -31.50 17.35 10.92
N GLN A 155 -32.32 18.27 11.45
CA GLN A 155 -33.77 18.29 11.21
C GLN A 155 -34.15 18.41 9.74
N ARG A 156 -33.26 18.96 8.90
CA ARG A 156 -33.50 19.06 7.45
C ARG A 156 -33.64 17.71 6.75
N PHE A 157 -33.13 16.64 7.37
CA PHE A 157 -33.17 15.29 6.84
C PHE A 157 -34.29 14.43 7.42
N LYS A 158 -35.18 15.01 8.23
CA LYS A 158 -36.23 14.27 8.96
C LYS A 158 -37.17 13.48 8.05
N GLU A 159 -37.38 13.93 6.83
CA GLU A 159 -38.24 13.29 5.83
C GLU A 159 -37.46 12.36 4.86
N HIS A 160 -36.15 12.24 5.02
CA HIS A 160 -35.30 11.40 4.17
C HIS A 160 -35.33 9.93 4.61
N GLU A 161 -35.09 8.98 3.69
CA GLU A 161 -34.97 7.54 4.01
C GLU A 161 -33.84 7.24 5.02
N LEU A 162 -32.87 8.15 5.16
CA LEU A 162 -31.73 8.05 6.09
C LEU A 162 -31.97 8.83 7.39
N ALA A 163 -33.18 9.38 7.62
CA ALA A 163 -33.49 10.25 8.75
C ALA A 163 -33.05 9.66 10.09
N ASN A 164 -33.35 8.38 10.32
CA ASN A 164 -33.02 7.69 11.57
C ASN A 164 -31.50 7.70 11.87
N TYR A 165 -30.66 7.74 10.84
CA TYR A 165 -29.20 7.76 10.99
C TYR A 165 -28.65 9.16 11.20
N TYR A 166 -29.22 10.17 10.53
CA TYR A 166 -28.86 11.57 10.79
C TYR A 166 -29.31 12.05 12.17
N GLN A 167 -30.36 11.43 12.72
CA GLN A 167 -30.92 11.76 14.04
C GLN A 167 -30.35 10.89 15.17
N THR A 168 -29.22 10.20 14.95
CA THR A 168 -28.59 9.38 15.99
C THR A 168 -28.17 10.24 17.19
N GLU A 169 -28.51 9.79 18.40
CA GLU A 169 -28.13 10.46 19.65
C GLU A 169 -26.64 10.30 19.94
N ASP A 170 -26.09 9.11 19.67
CA ASP A 170 -24.67 8.81 19.84
C ASP A 170 -24.01 8.60 18.48
N LYS A 171 -23.58 9.72 17.91
CA LYS A 171 -22.83 9.81 16.66
C LYS A 171 -21.60 8.90 16.65
N LEU A 172 -20.88 8.86 17.77
CA LEU A 172 -19.62 8.16 17.88
C LEU A 172 -19.82 6.65 18.00
N LEU A 173 -20.78 6.22 18.82
CA LEU A 173 -21.17 4.81 18.91
C LEU A 173 -21.70 4.29 17.57
N PHE A 174 -22.51 5.09 16.86
CA PHE A 174 -23.02 4.70 15.55
C PHE A 174 -21.88 4.50 14.54
N LEU A 175 -20.94 5.45 14.48
CA LEU A 175 -19.74 5.31 13.66
C LEU A 175 -18.92 4.08 14.05
N ARG A 176 -18.69 3.82 15.34
CA ARG A 176 -17.96 2.63 15.83
C ARG A 176 -18.63 1.32 15.39
N ARG A 177 -19.96 1.24 15.47
CA ARG A 177 -20.74 0.07 15.02
C ARG A 177 -20.64 -0.13 13.52
N TRP A 178 -20.69 0.95 12.74
CA TRP A 178 -20.57 0.89 11.29
C TRP A 178 -19.15 0.54 10.82
N LEU A 179 -18.12 0.95 11.58
CA LEU A 179 -16.73 0.52 11.39
C LEU A 179 -16.48 -0.92 11.87
N GLY A 180 -17.43 -1.56 12.56
CA GLY A 180 -17.30 -2.91 13.10
C GLY A 180 -16.39 -3.03 14.33
N ILE A 181 -16.25 -1.95 15.11
CA ILE A 181 -15.44 -1.92 16.35
C ILE A 181 -16.29 -1.77 17.63
N ALA A 182 -17.62 -1.87 17.50
CA ALA A 182 -18.57 -1.91 18.60
C ALA A 182 -19.77 -2.79 18.24
N GLU A 183 -20.39 -3.42 19.25
CA GLU A 183 -21.55 -4.30 19.06
C GLU A 183 -22.89 -3.59 19.31
N PRO A 184 -23.98 -4.03 18.63
CA PRO A 184 -23.96 -4.90 17.44
C PRO A 184 -23.33 -4.18 16.24
N VAL A 185 -22.62 -4.93 15.39
CA VAL A 185 -22.11 -4.42 14.10
C VAL A 185 -23.28 -3.95 13.22
N PHE A 186 -23.13 -2.80 12.60
CA PHE A 186 -24.18 -2.18 11.79
C PHE A 186 -23.93 -2.37 10.29
N ASN A 187 -24.89 -2.98 9.58
CA ASN A 187 -24.78 -3.34 8.17
C ASN A 187 -25.97 -2.89 7.29
N ASP A 188 -26.99 -2.22 7.87
CA ASP A 188 -28.29 -1.99 7.20
C ASP A 188 -28.18 -1.14 5.92
N ILE A 189 -27.21 -0.22 5.87
CA ILE A 189 -26.95 0.66 4.71
C ILE A 189 -25.65 0.30 3.98
N GLY A 190 -25.17 -0.94 4.16
CA GLY A 190 -23.95 -1.44 3.56
C GLY A 190 -22.67 -0.99 4.26
N LYS A 191 -21.54 -1.18 3.56
CA LYS A 191 -20.19 -0.91 4.06
C LYS A 191 -19.94 0.58 4.25
N TYR A 192 -19.23 0.97 5.32
CA TYR A 192 -18.78 2.34 5.51
C TYR A 192 -17.90 2.78 4.30
N PRO A 193 -18.27 3.84 3.56
CA PRO A 193 -17.68 4.14 2.26
C PRO A 193 -16.36 4.94 2.33
N LEU A 194 -15.95 5.40 3.51
CA LEU A 194 -14.75 6.23 3.68
C LEU A 194 -13.64 5.47 4.45
N PRO A 195 -12.39 5.97 4.44
CA PRO A 195 -11.34 5.47 5.31
C PRO A 195 -11.69 5.64 6.80
N VAL A 196 -11.05 4.85 7.67
CA VAL A 196 -11.20 5.00 9.12
C VAL A 196 -10.75 6.40 9.55
N PRO A 197 -11.61 7.20 10.21
CA PRO A 197 -11.27 8.56 10.60
C PRO A 197 -10.07 8.64 11.55
N ASP A 198 -9.26 9.69 11.42
CA ASP A 198 -7.97 9.83 12.09
C ASP A 198 -8.08 9.71 13.62
N PHE A 199 -9.10 10.32 14.21
CA PHE A 199 -9.36 10.28 15.65
C PHE A 199 -9.76 8.88 16.18
N LEU A 200 -10.17 7.95 15.30
CA LEU A 200 -10.50 6.56 15.66
C LEU A 200 -9.44 5.55 15.23
N ARG A 201 -8.38 5.95 14.51
CA ARG A 201 -7.36 5.01 13.98
C ARG A 201 -6.75 4.12 15.07
N GLN A 202 -6.34 4.71 16.18
CA GLN A 202 -5.73 3.96 17.28
C GLN A 202 -6.74 3.04 17.98
N GLU A 203 -7.97 3.50 18.18
CA GLU A 203 -9.05 2.69 18.77
C GLU A 203 -9.36 1.48 17.88
N PHE A 204 -9.45 1.70 16.56
CA PHE A 204 -9.66 0.67 15.56
C PHE A 204 -8.54 -0.38 15.57
N ASP A 205 -7.27 0.05 15.57
CA ASP A 205 -6.12 -0.88 15.62
C ASP A 205 -6.15 -1.71 16.90
N ASN A 206 -6.35 -1.06 18.05
CA ASN A 206 -6.39 -1.73 19.34
C ASN A 206 -7.51 -2.78 19.40
N TYR A 207 -8.69 -2.45 18.87
CA TYR A 207 -9.81 -3.38 18.81
C TYR A 207 -9.45 -4.62 17.98
N TRP A 208 -8.93 -4.43 16.77
CA TRP A 208 -8.59 -5.54 15.88
C TRP A 208 -7.40 -6.37 16.37
N GLU A 209 -6.35 -5.74 16.89
CA GLU A 209 -5.22 -6.46 17.51
C GLU A 209 -5.70 -7.32 18.69
N GLN A 210 -6.60 -6.80 19.52
CA GLN A 210 -7.20 -7.56 20.62
C GLN A 210 -8.13 -8.67 20.12
N LEU A 211 -8.98 -8.40 19.13
CA LEU A 211 -9.93 -9.39 18.60
C LEU A 211 -9.20 -10.55 17.91
N ILE A 212 -8.20 -10.27 17.08
CA ILE A 212 -7.34 -11.28 16.46
C ILE A 212 -6.63 -12.09 17.54
N SER A 213 -6.11 -11.43 18.58
CA SER A 213 -5.44 -12.12 19.69
C SER A 213 -6.38 -13.03 20.49
N ARG A 214 -7.57 -12.53 20.86
CA ARG A 214 -8.57 -13.26 21.64
C ARG A 214 -9.17 -14.45 20.90
N THR A 215 -9.25 -14.36 19.58
CA THR A 215 -9.78 -15.43 18.71
C THR A 215 -8.71 -16.36 18.17
N GLU A 216 -7.44 -16.18 18.57
CA GLU A 216 -6.29 -16.92 18.02
C GLU A 216 -6.24 -16.87 16.49
N GLY A 217 -6.60 -15.71 15.93
CA GLY A 217 -6.69 -15.47 14.48
C GLY A 217 -7.98 -15.95 13.81
N LYS A 218 -8.87 -16.69 14.48
CA LYS A 218 -10.09 -17.27 13.87
C LYS A 218 -11.06 -16.23 13.30
N VAL A 219 -11.03 -15.00 13.82
CA VAL A 219 -11.84 -13.91 13.25
C VAL A 219 -11.54 -13.70 11.76
N ILE A 220 -10.27 -13.89 11.34
CA ILE A 220 -9.82 -13.71 9.95
C ILE A 220 -10.44 -14.77 9.05
N ASP A 221 -10.65 -16.00 9.54
CA ASP A 221 -11.24 -17.11 8.80
C ASP A 221 -12.67 -16.80 8.32
N THR A 222 -13.37 -15.88 9.00
CA THR A 222 -14.74 -15.45 8.66
C THR A 222 -14.80 -14.12 7.90
N LEU A 223 -13.70 -13.38 7.81
CA LEU A 223 -13.67 -12.10 7.10
C LEU A 223 -13.96 -12.27 5.62
N MET A 224 -14.78 -11.37 5.08
CA MET A 224 -14.94 -11.16 3.64
C MET A 224 -14.24 -9.84 3.27
N PRO A 225 -13.01 -9.87 2.74
CA PRO A 225 -12.21 -8.65 2.56
C PRO A 225 -12.89 -7.54 1.74
N ALA A 226 -13.68 -7.92 0.72
CA ALA A 226 -14.46 -6.96 -0.07
C ALA A 226 -15.45 -6.15 0.78
N ASN A 227 -16.08 -6.79 1.77
CA ASN A 227 -17.10 -6.19 2.62
C ASN A 227 -16.53 -5.56 3.91
N GLN A 228 -15.26 -5.82 4.23
CA GLN A 228 -14.64 -5.33 5.45
C GLN A 228 -14.10 -3.90 5.31
N VAL A 229 -14.48 -3.02 6.24
CA VAL A 229 -13.96 -1.66 6.36
C VAL A 229 -12.55 -1.69 6.94
N GLY A 230 -11.65 -0.88 6.40
CA GLY A 230 -10.29 -0.75 6.94
C GLY A 230 -9.43 -2.01 6.79
N MET A 231 -9.69 -2.84 5.78
CA MET A 231 -9.02 -4.13 5.61
C MET A 231 -7.48 -4.02 5.56
N GLU A 232 -6.93 -2.94 5.01
CA GLU A 232 -5.49 -2.64 5.05
C GLU A 232 -4.95 -2.49 6.48
N ARG A 233 -5.69 -1.82 7.35
CA ARG A 233 -5.32 -1.66 8.77
C ARG A 233 -5.47 -2.98 9.52
N ILE A 234 -6.55 -3.72 9.25
CA ILE A 234 -6.78 -5.06 9.82
C ILE A 234 -5.66 -6.02 9.43
N ALA A 235 -5.25 -6.03 8.16
CA ALA A 235 -4.13 -6.84 7.69
C ALA A 235 -2.82 -6.47 8.41
N ASN A 236 -2.54 -5.18 8.60
CA ASN A 236 -1.39 -4.72 9.40
C ASN A 236 -1.47 -5.17 10.87
N CYS A 237 -2.64 -5.12 11.50
CA CYS A 237 -2.87 -5.67 12.84
C CYS A 237 -2.64 -7.19 12.87
N ALA A 238 -3.16 -7.92 11.88
CA ALA A 238 -2.94 -9.35 11.73
C ALA A 238 -1.46 -9.67 11.57
N TYR A 239 -0.72 -8.94 10.73
CA TYR A 239 0.72 -9.05 10.58
C TYR A 239 1.46 -8.95 11.91
N LYS A 240 1.17 -7.90 12.71
CA LYS A 240 1.80 -7.71 14.04
C LYS A 240 1.49 -8.86 15.01
N VAL A 241 0.24 -9.31 15.06
CA VAL A 241 -0.21 -10.34 16.01
C VAL A 241 0.28 -11.73 15.63
N LEU A 242 0.14 -12.08 14.34
CA LEU A 242 0.50 -13.39 13.79
C LEU A 242 2.01 -13.56 13.62
N GLY A 243 2.75 -12.50 13.28
CA GLY A 243 4.21 -12.54 13.11
C GLY A 243 5.00 -12.88 14.38
N ASN A 244 4.35 -12.88 15.55
CA ASN A 244 4.92 -13.35 16.83
C ASN A 244 4.33 -14.69 17.28
N ARG A 245 3.37 -15.25 16.54
CA ARG A 245 2.62 -16.47 16.88
C ARG A 245 2.37 -17.28 15.63
N PRO A 246 3.43 -17.85 15.04
CA PRO A 246 3.32 -18.32 13.67
C PRO A 246 2.54 -19.65 13.57
N ASN A 247 2.32 -20.35 14.68
CA ASN A 247 1.35 -21.46 14.78
C ASN A 247 -0.11 -21.04 14.53
N TRP A 248 -0.41 -19.73 14.54
CA TRP A 248 -1.73 -19.19 14.21
C TRP A 248 -1.85 -18.79 12.73
N ILE A 249 -0.79 -18.94 11.95
CA ILE A 249 -0.81 -18.66 10.52
C ILE A 249 -1.30 -19.93 9.80
N ASN A 250 -2.19 -19.75 8.84
CA ASN A 250 -2.63 -20.78 7.92
C ASN A 250 -2.95 -20.14 6.56
N GLN A 251 -3.10 -20.98 5.53
CA GLN A 251 -3.32 -20.53 4.16
C GLN A 251 -4.59 -19.69 3.98
N VAL A 252 -5.68 -20.01 4.70
CA VAL A 252 -6.94 -19.25 4.62
C VAL A 252 -6.76 -17.82 5.14
N ARG A 253 -5.99 -17.65 6.22
CA ARG A 253 -5.69 -16.34 6.81
C ARG A 253 -4.76 -15.54 5.92
N GLU A 254 -3.71 -16.18 5.43
CA GLU A 254 -2.74 -15.61 4.50
C GLU A 254 -3.43 -15.05 3.25
N ALA A 255 -4.28 -15.85 2.59
CA ALA A 255 -5.01 -15.44 1.38
C ALA A 255 -5.84 -14.16 1.59
N LYS A 256 -6.32 -13.91 2.81
CA LYS A 256 -7.14 -12.74 3.14
C LYS A 256 -6.33 -11.51 3.49
N VAL A 257 -5.16 -11.65 4.11
CA VAL A 257 -4.34 -10.51 4.57
C VAL A 257 -3.25 -10.13 3.58
N ILE A 258 -2.62 -11.10 2.91
CA ILE A 258 -1.52 -10.90 1.96
C ILE A 258 -1.83 -9.84 0.88
N PRO A 259 -3.03 -9.77 0.29
CA PRO A 259 -3.33 -8.74 -0.71
C PRO A 259 -3.18 -7.29 -0.20
N TYR A 260 -3.26 -7.09 1.12
CA TYR A 260 -3.26 -5.77 1.76
C TYR A 260 -1.97 -5.44 2.54
N LEU A 261 -0.97 -6.32 2.45
CA LEU A 261 0.31 -6.15 3.12
C LEU A 261 1.38 -5.64 2.15
N SER A 262 2.41 -4.97 2.67
CA SER A 262 3.61 -4.67 1.87
C SER A 262 4.32 -5.96 1.46
N TYR A 263 5.10 -5.93 0.38
CA TYR A 263 5.87 -7.10 -0.06
C TYR A 263 6.71 -7.70 1.08
N GLN A 264 7.37 -6.85 1.87
CA GLN A 264 8.13 -7.27 3.04
C GLN A 264 7.25 -7.99 4.07
N GLN A 265 6.10 -7.43 4.42
CA GLN A 265 5.18 -8.03 5.39
C GLN A 265 4.63 -9.38 4.91
N LYS A 266 4.33 -9.51 3.62
CA LYS A 266 3.91 -10.79 2.99
C LYS A 266 4.97 -11.85 3.17
N GLN A 267 6.22 -11.51 2.79
CA GLN A 267 7.36 -12.40 2.97
C GLN A 267 7.48 -12.77 4.44
N GLU A 268 7.53 -11.81 5.36
CA GLU A 268 7.71 -12.08 6.79
C GLU A 268 6.60 -12.90 7.46
N LEU A 269 5.34 -12.83 7.00
CA LEU A 269 4.29 -13.74 7.49
C LEU A 269 4.49 -15.18 7.03
N ASN A 270 4.88 -15.36 5.77
CA ASN A 270 5.19 -16.67 5.22
C ASN A 270 6.45 -17.29 5.88
N LEU A 271 7.22 -16.50 6.63
CA LEU A 271 8.45 -16.94 7.28
C LEU A 271 8.18 -17.53 8.66
N ASN A 272 7.63 -18.74 8.64
CA ASN A 272 7.91 -19.76 9.65
C ASN A 272 8.88 -20.78 9.04
N GLN A 273 9.98 -20.29 8.45
CA GLN A 273 10.84 -21.10 7.60
C GLN A 273 11.75 -22.00 8.43
N HIS A 274 11.61 -23.30 8.22
CA HIS A 274 12.65 -24.25 8.56
C HIS A 274 13.92 -23.89 7.77
N PRO A 275 15.11 -24.07 8.36
CA PRO A 275 16.36 -23.88 7.63
C PRO A 275 16.33 -24.73 6.35
N PRO A 276 16.64 -24.16 5.18
CA PRO A 276 16.71 -24.93 3.95
C PRO A 276 17.87 -25.93 4.01
N GLN A 277 17.86 -26.88 3.09
CA GLN A 277 19.02 -27.77 2.92
C GLN A 277 20.20 -26.97 2.31
N PRO A 278 21.46 -27.33 2.64
CA PRO A 278 22.62 -26.76 1.97
C PRO A 278 22.56 -26.94 0.45
N LEU A 279 23.12 -26.00 -0.30
CA LEU A 279 23.17 -26.09 -1.77
C LEU A 279 24.01 -27.31 -2.17
N ALA A 280 23.45 -28.15 -3.04
CA ALA A 280 24.17 -29.29 -3.59
C ALA A 280 25.31 -28.82 -4.52
N LEU A 281 26.49 -29.43 -4.40
CA LEU A 281 27.67 -29.02 -5.15
C LEU A 281 27.53 -29.28 -6.66
N ASP A 282 26.68 -30.21 -7.07
CA ASP A 282 26.38 -30.53 -8.47
C ASP A 282 25.18 -29.74 -9.04
N ALA A 283 24.65 -28.78 -8.29
CA ALA A 283 23.56 -27.93 -8.75
C ALA A 283 23.98 -27.11 -9.99
N THR A 284 23.08 -27.00 -10.96
CA THR A 284 23.24 -26.09 -12.11
C THR A 284 23.14 -24.62 -11.66
N PRO A 285 23.66 -23.65 -12.44
CA PRO A 285 23.52 -22.23 -12.13
C PRO A 285 22.07 -21.78 -11.88
N GLY A 286 21.12 -22.31 -12.66
CA GLY A 286 19.69 -22.05 -12.47
C GLY A 286 19.17 -22.59 -11.13
N GLN A 287 19.57 -23.80 -10.73
CA GLN A 287 19.20 -24.37 -9.42
C GLN A 287 19.82 -23.59 -8.26
N ALA A 288 21.07 -23.13 -8.40
CA ALA A 288 21.74 -22.31 -7.39
C ALA A 288 21.06 -20.94 -7.22
N LEU A 289 20.65 -20.28 -8.31
CA LEU A 289 19.84 -19.06 -8.24
C LEU A 289 18.47 -19.33 -7.61
N ALA A 290 17.80 -20.43 -7.99
CA ALA A 290 16.51 -20.80 -7.38
C ALA A 290 16.64 -21.03 -5.87
N TRP A 291 17.64 -21.79 -5.43
CA TRP A 291 17.95 -22.00 -4.01
C TRP A 291 18.23 -20.67 -3.29
N ALA A 292 19.07 -19.81 -3.88
CA ALA A 292 19.41 -18.53 -3.27
C ALA A 292 18.16 -17.65 -3.10
N THR A 293 17.34 -17.55 -4.14
CA THR A 293 16.20 -16.61 -4.22
C THR A 293 14.94 -17.09 -3.53
N LYS A 294 14.64 -18.40 -3.57
CA LYS A 294 13.41 -18.99 -3.02
C LYS A 294 13.60 -19.53 -1.60
N ASP A 295 14.79 -20.02 -1.27
CA ASP A 295 15.04 -20.73 -0.01
C ASP A 295 15.95 -19.93 0.94
N TYR A 296 17.18 -19.63 0.51
CA TYR A 296 18.21 -19.06 1.38
C TYR A 296 17.93 -17.61 1.80
N LEU A 297 17.75 -16.71 0.83
CA LEU A 297 17.62 -15.27 1.11
C LEU A 297 16.40 -14.96 2.00
N PRO A 298 15.21 -15.54 1.75
CA PRO A 298 14.06 -15.40 2.66
C PRO A 298 14.39 -15.89 4.08
N PHE A 299 15.02 -17.06 4.23
CA PHE A 299 15.41 -17.61 5.53
C PHE A 299 16.43 -16.72 6.25
N ARG A 300 17.46 -16.26 5.53
CA ARG A 300 18.49 -15.35 6.04
C ARG A 300 17.87 -14.07 6.59
N ARG A 301 16.92 -13.49 5.86
CA ARG A 301 16.18 -12.30 6.29
C ARG A 301 15.41 -12.55 7.58
N TRP A 302 14.68 -13.66 7.64
CA TRP A 302 13.97 -14.04 8.85
C TRP A 302 14.91 -14.19 10.05
N GLU A 303 16.03 -14.91 9.90
CA GLU A 303 16.97 -15.18 10.99
C GLU A 303 17.59 -13.88 11.52
N VAL A 304 17.97 -12.95 10.63
CA VAL A 304 18.54 -11.65 10.99
C VAL A 304 17.54 -10.75 11.72
N ILE A 305 16.25 -10.79 11.35
CA ILE A 305 15.21 -9.96 11.97
C ILE A 305 14.74 -10.54 13.31
N LYS A 306 14.47 -11.84 13.37
CA LYS A 306 13.85 -12.51 14.53
C LYS A 306 14.86 -13.01 15.55
N GLN A 307 16.08 -13.34 15.13
CA GLN A 307 17.15 -13.85 16.00
C GLN A 307 18.44 -13.02 15.86
N PRO A 308 18.39 -11.68 16.03
CA PRO A 308 19.52 -10.81 15.74
C PRO A 308 20.77 -11.07 16.62
N ALA A 309 20.61 -11.73 17.76
CA ALA A 309 21.66 -11.95 18.77
C ALA A 309 22.19 -13.40 18.85
N VAL A 310 21.64 -14.35 18.08
CA VAL A 310 22.09 -15.75 18.12
C VAL A 310 23.29 -15.92 17.20
N ALA A 311 24.42 -16.35 17.76
CA ALA A 311 25.63 -16.70 17.02
C ALA A 311 26.13 -18.08 17.50
N PRO A 312 26.59 -18.97 16.60
CA PRO A 312 26.61 -18.83 15.14
C PRO A 312 25.22 -18.94 14.51
N LYS A 313 25.02 -18.25 13.39
CA LYS A 313 23.77 -18.27 12.61
C LYS A 313 23.73 -19.49 11.71
N THR A 314 22.57 -20.14 11.60
CA THR A 314 22.39 -21.29 10.69
C THR A 314 22.59 -20.87 9.24
N SER A 315 22.15 -19.66 8.88
CA SER A 315 22.34 -19.11 7.54
C SER A 315 23.80 -18.82 7.18
N ASP A 316 24.71 -18.66 8.15
CA ASP A 316 26.14 -18.48 7.83
C ASP A 316 26.72 -19.81 7.29
N SER A 317 26.36 -20.96 7.90
CA SER A 317 26.77 -22.28 7.40
C SER A 317 26.12 -22.64 6.06
N LEU A 318 24.88 -22.20 5.82
CA LEU A 318 24.23 -22.37 4.52
C LEU A 318 24.91 -21.52 3.43
N ALA A 319 25.29 -20.28 3.74
CA ALA A 319 26.07 -19.45 2.82
C ALA A 319 27.40 -20.10 2.45
N ASP A 320 28.08 -20.77 3.39
CA ASP A 320 29.33 -21.47 3.08
C ASP A 320 29.14 -22.53 1.97
N SER A 321 28.01 -23.25 1.93
CA SER A 321 27.72 -24.19 0.83
C SER A 321 27.61 -23.50 -0.54
N PHE A 322 27.02 -22.30 -0.58
CA PHE A 322 26.96 -21.47 -1.77
C PHE A 322 28.34 -20.92 -2.16
N VAL A 323 29.15 -20.52 -1.19
CA VAL A 323 30.53 -20.05 -1.43
C VAL A 323 31.35 -21.16 -2.09
N GLU A 324 31.33 -22.38 -1.54
CA GLU A 324 32.05 -23.52 -2.13
C GLU A 324 31.52 -23.83 -3.55
N TRP A 325 30.20 -23.76 -3.76
CA TRP A 325 29.60 -23.92 -5.09
C TRP A 325 30.08 -22.84 -6.08
N MET A 326 30.08 -21.56 -5.68
CA MET A 326 30.54 -20.44 -6.50
C MET A 326 32.01 -20.59 -6.91
N LEU A 327 32.88 -21.00 -5.99
CA LEU A 327 34.30 -21.21 -6.28
C LEU A 327 34.53 -22.32 -7.32
N GLN A 328 33.66 -23.32 -7.33
CA GLN A 328 33.73 -24.40 -8.32
C GLN A 328 33.17 -23.97 -9.70
N HIS A 329 32.03 -23.29 -9.73
CA HIS A 329 31.25 -23.10 -10.97
C HIS A 329 31.50 -21.76 -11.67
N TYR A 330 31.93 -20.72 -10.94
CA TYR A 330 32.14 -19.39 -11.52
C TYR A 330 33.08 -19.37 -12.73
N PRO A 331 34.24 -20.06 -12.73
CA PRO A 331 35.12 -20.09 -13.90
C PRO A 331 34.46 -20.62 -15.18
N GLN A 332 33.46 -21.51 -15.05
CA GLN A 332 32.74 -22.05 -16.22
C GLN A 332 31.73 -21.03 -16.76
N MET A 333 31.07 -20.26 -15.88
CA MET A 333 30.11 -19.22 -16.27
C MET A 333 30.74 -18.05 -17.04
N GLN A 334 32.07 -17.92 -16.99
CA GLN A 334 32.85 -16.92 -17.74
C GLN A 334 33.01 -17.26 -19.23
N ILE A 335 32.82 -18.53 -19.59
CA ILE A 335 33.05 -19.04 -20.95
C ILE A 335 31.80 -18.83 -21.83
N ASP A 336 30.62 -18.79 -21.20
CA ASP A 336 29.35 -18.55 -21.90
C ASP A 336 29.38 -17.23 -22.68
N SER A 337 28.68 -17.19 -23.82
CA SER A 337 28.45 -15.93 -24.52
C SER A 337 27.80 -14.92 -23.59
N VAL A 338 28.19 -13.65 -23.66
CA VAL A 338 27.66 -12.57 -22.80
C VAL A 338 26.13 -12.59 -22.71
N GLU A 339 25.43 -12.79 -23.82
CA GLU A 339 23.96 -12.81 -23.86
C GLU A 339 23.31 -13.92 -23.01
N ASN A 340 23.93 -15.11 -22.98
CA ASN A 340 23.38 -16.29 -22.31
C ASN A 340 23.98 -16.55 -20.92
N SER A 341 24.93 -15.73 -20.49
CA SER A 341 25.61 -15.95 -19.23
C SER A 341 24.74 -15.60 -18.02
N TYR A 342 24.89 -16.38 -16.95
CA TYR A 342 24.27 -16.14 -15.65
C TYR A 342 24.89 -14.96 -14.88
N LEU A 343 26.03 -14.44 -15.35
CA LEU A 343 26.70 -13.29 -14.74
C LEU A 343 26.00 -11.97 -15.15
N ASN A 344 26.02 -10.97 -14.28
CA ASN A 344 25.27 -9.72 -14.47
C ASN A 344 25.79 -8.83 -15.60
N TYR A 345 27.02 -9.03 -16.10
CA TYR A 345 27.50 -8.37 -17.32
C TYR A 345 26.66 -8.65 -18.59
N SER A 346 25.79 -9.66 -18.56
CA SER A 346 24.81 -9.98 -19.62
C SER A 346 23.72 -8.93 -19.74
N VAL A 347 23.47 -8.16 -18.68
CA VAL A 347 22.40 -7.14 -18.62
C VAL A 347 22.62 -6.04 -19.65
N ALA A 348 23.87 -5.61 -19.86
CA ALA A 348 24.18 -4.60 -20.87
C ALA A 348 23.83 -5.08 -22.29
N SER A 349 24.08 -6.35 -22.61
CA SER A 349 23.66 -6.96 -23.89
C SER A 349 22.12 -6.95 -24.01
N LYS A 350 21.41 -7.36 -22.95
CA LYS A 350 19.94 -7.29 -22.88
C LYS A 350 19.41 -5.87 -23.12
N VAL A 351 20.02 -4.86 -22.50
CA VAL A 351 19.66 -3.44 -22.68
C VAL A 351 19.90 -2.98 -24.13
N GLN A 352 21.03 -3.35 -24.74
CA GLN A 352 21.31 -3.04 -26.14
C GLN A 352 20.29 -3.67 -27.09
N ASN A 353 19.88 -4.92 -26.85
CA ASN A 353 18.85 -5.59 -27.63
C ASN A 353 17.50 -4.88 -27.50
N LEU A 354 17.09 -4.50 -26.29
CA LEU A 354 15.85 -3.74 -26.07
C LEU A 354 15.85 -2.36 -26.76
N CYS A 355 17.02 -1.73 -26.88
CA CYS A 355 17.19 -0.45 -27.58
C CYS A 355 16.96 -0.52 -29.10
N GLN A 356 16.93 -1.72 -29.69
CA GLN A 356 16.62 -1.89 -31.11
C GLN A 356 15.15 -1.54 -31.38
N ASP A 357 14.24 -1.93 -30.48
CA ASP A 357 12.80 -1.77 -30.65
C ASP A 357 12.21 -0.53 -29.98
N SER A 358 12.79 -0.09 -28.86
CA SER A 358 12.20 0.96 -28.01
C SER A 358 13.27 1.75 -27.26
N PRO A 359 13.06 3.04 -26.95
CA PRO A 359 13.92 3.77 -26.04
C PRO A 359 13.95 3.11 -24.66
N VAL A 360 15.13 3.05 -24.04
CA VAL A 360 15.35 2.42 -22.74
C VAL A 360 15.84 3.45 -21.72
N PHE A 361 15.19 3.47 -20.57
CA PHE A 361 15.68 4.05 -19.35
C PHE A 361 16.23 2.94 -18.45
N TRP A 362 17.56 2.82 -18.41
CA TRP A 362 18.27 1.85 -17.59
C TRP A 362 18.63 2.47 -16.25
N VAL A 363 18.09 1.92 -15.17
CA VAL A 363 18.33 2.31 -13.79
C VAL A 363 19.27 1.28 -13.17
N VAL A 364 20.49 1.70 -12.88
CA VAL A 364 21.48 0.90 -12.15
C VAL A 364 21.55 1.43 -10.73
N VAL A 365 21.05 0.64 -9.78
CA VAL A 365 21.07 0.99 -8.35
C VAL A 365 22.24 0.25 -7.73
N ASP A 366 23.24 0.99 -7.25
CA ASP A 366 24.40 0.40 -6.56
C ASP A 366 23.95 -0.38 -5.32
N ALA A 367 24.48 -1.60 -5.17
CA ALA A 367 24.26 -2.45 -4.01
C ALA A 367 22.80 -2.92 -3.79
N LEU A 368 21.95 -2.92 -4.83
CA LEU A 368 20.58 -3.43 -4.78
C LEU A 368 20.54 -4.97 -4.93
N GLY A 369 20.62 -5.67 -3.80
CA GLY A 369 20.50 -7.13 -3.75
C GLY A 369 19.10 -7.64 -4.13
N TRP A 370 18.98 -8.95 -4.40
CA TRP A 370 17.74 -9.58 -4.90
C TRP A 370 16.47 -9.20 -4.14
N LEU A 371 16.47 -9.29 -2.81
CA LEU A 371 15.25 -9.04 -2.04
C LEU A 371 14.85 -7.55 -2.00
N ASP A 372 15.82 -6.64 -2.14
CA ASP A 372 15.57 -5.20 -2.21
C ASP A 372 15.10 -4.81 -3.61
N HIS A 373 15.58 -5.50 -4.64
CA HIS A 373 15.08 -5.40 -6.01
C HIS A 373 13.58 -5.73 -6.10
N LEU A 374 13.15 -6.82 -5.46
CA LEU A 374 11.73 -7.20 -5.43
C LEU A 374 10.86 -6.18 -4.67
N GLU A 375 11.42 -5.55 -3.63
CA GLU A 375 10.70 -4.50 -2.90
C GLU A 375 10.56 -3.21 -3.73
N LEU A 376 11.63 -2.79 -4.42
CA LEU A 376 11.57 -1.68 -5.37
C LEU A 376 10.54 -1.95 -6.47
N LEU A 377 10.51 -3.16 -7.02
CA LEU A 377 9.50 -3.57 -8.00
C LEU A 377 8.08 -3.48 -7.45
N SER A 378 7.84 -3.97 -6.24
CA SER A 378 6.55 -3.86 -5.57
C SER A 378 6.11 -2.40 -5.41
N LEU A 379 7.01 -1.48 -5.08
CA LEU A 379 6.68 -0.05 -4.99
C LEU A 379 6.29 0.51 -6.37
N LEU A 380 7.02 0.13 -7.42
CA LEU A 380 6.76 0.57 -8.79
C LEU A 380 5.43 0.03 -9.34
N THR A 381 5.10 -1.23 -9.08
CA THR A 381 3.86 -1.84 -9.59
C THR A 381 2.65 -1.43 -8.75
N ASN A 382 2.76 -1.40 -7.41
CA ASN A 382 1.63 -1.10 -6.54
C ASN A 382 1.32 0.40 -6.48
N ASN A 383 2.33 1.26 -6.34
CA ASN A 383 2.12 2.69 -6.12
C ASN A 383 2.09 3.48 -7.44
N TYR A 384 2.88 3.06 -8.43
CA TYR A 384 3.00 3.76 -9.72
C TYR A 384 2.36 3.02 -10.90
N LYS A 385 1.76 1.84 -10.65
CA LYS A 385 1.01 1.06 -11.64
C LYS A 385 1.83 0.69 -12.89
N LEU A 386 3.15 0.57 -12.73
CA LEU A 386 4.00 0.04 -13.80
C LEU A 386 3.75 -1.46 -13.97
N ALA A 387 3.88 -1.94 -15.19
CA ALA A 387 3.71 -3.34 -15.54
C ALA A 387 5.06 -3.99 -15.88
N VAL A 388 5.28 -5.21 -15.41
CA VAL A 388 6.47 -6.03 -15.65
C VAL A 388 6.37 -6.70 -17.03
N GLU A 389 7.29 -6.39 -17.93
CA GLU A 389 7.27 -6.85 -19.33
C GLU A 389 7.75 -8.29 -19.48
N THR A 390 8.79 -8.67 -18.74
CA THR A 390 9.41 -10.00 -18.76
C THR A 390 9.55 -10.53 -17.35
N ALA A 391 9.66 -11.87 -17.21
CA ALA A 391 9.96 -12.48 -15.93
C ALA A 391 11.18 -11.81 -15.25
N ILE A 392 11.12 -11.68 -13.93
CA ILE A 392 12.22 -11.13 -13.15
C ILE A 392 13.36 -12.14 -13.15
N GLU A 393 14.54 -11.68 -13.53
CA GLU A 393 15.68 -12.55 -13.81
C GLU A 393 16.76 -12.37 -12.73
N PRO A 394 17.06 -13.40 -11.93
CA PRO A 394 18.21 -13.35 -11.04
C PRO A 394 19.52 -13.52 -11.84
N ARG A 395 20.57 -12.85 -11.38
CA ARG A 395 21.93 -12.93 -11.92
C ARG A 395 22.96 -13.02 -10.81
N PHE A 396 24.08 -13.66 -11.10
CA PHE A 396 25.26 -13.58 -10.24
C PHE A 396 26.06 -12.33 -10.59
N SER A 397 26.42 -11.55 -9.58
CA SER A 397 27.35 -10.44 -9.70
C SER A 397 28.73 -10.95 -10.11
N ILE A 398 29.44 -10.15 -10.91
CA ILE A 398 30.86 -10.37 -11.17
C ILE A 398 31.63 -10.30 -9.85
N LEU A 399 32.52 -11.28 -9.66
CA LEU A 399 33.37 -11.38 -8.49
C LEU A 399 34.65 -10.55 -8.68
N PRO A 400 35.21 -9.96 -7.59
CA PRO A 400 34.55 -9.78 -6.30
C PRO A 400 33.38 -8.80 -6.41
N THR A 401 32.42 -8.89 -5.48
CA THR A 401 31.21 -8.04 -5.41
C THR A 401 31.52 -6.61 -4.95
N LYS A 402 32.49 -5.98 -5.61
CA LYS A 402 32.93 -4.60 -5.39
C LYS A 402 32.62 -3.79 -6.63
N THR A 403 32.10 -2.59 -6.43
CA THR A 403 31.65 -1.67 -7.48
C THR A 403 32.66 -1.53 -8.63
N GLU A 404 33.95 -1.35 -8.33
CA GLU A 404 34.98 -1.14 -9.37
C GLU A 404 35.24 -2.37 -10.26
N TYR A 405 34.84 -3.57 -9.84
CA TYR A 405 34.93 -4.80 -10.64
C TYR A 405 33.56 -5.14 -11.25
N ALA A 406 32.53 -5.20 -10.40
CA ALA A 406 31.21 -5.66 -10.79
C ALA A 406 30.50 -4.67 -11.71
N LYS A 407 30.45 -3.38 -11.35
CA LYS A 407 29.80 -2.34 -12.16
C LYS A 407 30.57 -2.04 -13.44
N TRP A 408 31.91 -2.10 -13.39
CA TRP A 408 32.72 -1.99 -14.59
C TRP A 408 32.35 -3.08 -15.59
N SER A 409 32.27 -4.33 -15.15
CA SER A 409 31.94 -5.46 -16.00
C SER A 409 30.49 -5.40 -16.50
N LEU A 410 29.55 -4.98 -15.64
CA LEU A 410 28.15 -4.72 -15.98
C LEU A 410 28.02 -3.83 -17.22
N TYR A 411 28.79 -2.74 -17.28
CA TYR A 411 28.78 -1.81 -18.40
C TYR A 411 29.64 -2.24 -19.59
N ALA A 412 30.81 -2.80 -19.32
CA ALA A 412 31.78 -3.13 -20.35
C ALA A 412 31.42 -4.38 -21.15
N GLN A 413 30.56 -5.26 -20.60
CA GLN A 413 30.32 -6.61 -21.11
C GLN A 413 31.60 -7.47 -21.18
N LEU A 414 32.56 -7.17 -20.32
CA LEU A 414 33.89 -7.78 -20.27
C LEU A 414 34.25 -8.12 -18.82
N LEU A 415 35.15 -9.08 -18.64
CA LEU A 415 35.68 -9.44 -17.32
C LEU A 415 36.79 -8.46 -16.89
N PRO A 416 37.06 -8.31 -15.57
CA PRO A 416 38.11 -7.42 -15.08
C PRO A 416 39.55 -7.77 -15.50
N SER A 417 39.79 -8.99 -16.01
CA SER A 417 41.07 -9.39 -16.62
C SER A 417 41.33 -8.73 -17.98
N ASP A 418 40.33 -8.09 -18.59
CA ASP A 418 40.51 -7.37 -19.85
C ASP A 418 41.52 -6.23 -19.68
N SER A 419 42.42 -6.07 -20.65
CA SER A 419 43.48 -5.05 -20.62
C SER A 419 42.97 -3.60 -20.52
N ALA A 420 41.70 -3.35 -20.87
CA ALA A 420 41.07 -2.04 -20.75
C ALA A 420 40.43 -1.81 -19.37
N TRP A 421 40.47 -2.78 -18.46
CA TRP A 421 39.95 -2.63 -17.11
C TRP A 421 40.69 -1.54 -16.34
N VAL A 422 39.90 -0.71 -15.67
CA VAL A 422 40.35 0.36 -14.78
C VAL A 422 39.31 0.48 -13.66
N ALA A 423 39.74 0.89 -12.47
CA ALA A 423 38.85 1.09 -11.33
C ALA A 423 37.96 2.35 -11.46
N ASP A 424 37.18 2.43 -12.54
CA ASP A 424 36.27 3.51 -12.89
C ASP A 424 35.16 2.98 -13.81
N ALA A 425 33.99 2.71 -13.22
CA ALA A 425 32.82 2.22 -13.96
C ALA A 425 32.32 3.22 -15.03
N GLY A 426 32.62 4.52 -14.89
CA GLY A 426 32.27 5.52 -15.90
C GLY A 426 33.01 5.30 -17.23
N LYS A 427 34.26 4.84 -17.15
CA LYS A 427 35.05 4.48 -18.35
C LYS A 427 34.55 3.19 -19.00
N ALA A 428 33.97 2.28 -18.23
CA ALA A 428 33.34 1.08 -18.78
C ALA A 428 32.10 1.41 -19.63
N PHE A 429 31.26 2.35 -19.19
CA PHE A 429 30.04 2.71 -19.93
C PHE A 429 30.32 3.18 -21.36
N VAL A 430 31.48 3.78 -21.63
CA VAL A 430 31.87 4.18 -22.99
C VAL A 430 31.91 2.98 -23.94
N LYS A 431 32.20 1.77 -23.44
CA LYS A 431 32.22 0.52 -24.22
C LYS A 431 30.83 0.05 -24.63
N MET A 432 29.75 0.53 -23.99
CA MET A 432 28.38 0.28 -24.47
C MET A 432 28.16 0.81 -25.89
N GLY A 433 28.96 1.78 -26.33
CA GLY A 433 28.90 2.35 -27.68
C GLY A 433 27.61 3.12 -28.00
N MET A 434 26.69 3.25 -27.04
CA MET A 434 25.41 3.92 -27.22
C MET A 434 24.87 4.50 -25.91
N GLY A 435 24.01 5.51 -26.04
CA GLY A 435 23.35 6.14 -24.91
C GLY A 435 24.24 7.08 -24.11
N LYS A 436 23.74 7.48 -22.94
CA LYS A 436 24.47 8.35 -22.01
C LYS A 436 24.20 7.92 -20.57
N ARG A 437 25.27 7.94 -19.76
CA ARG A 437 25.24 7.72 -18.31
C ARG A 437 25.07 9.04 -17.57
N TYR A 438 24.24 9.01 -16.53
CA TYR A 438 23.93 10.12 -15.64
C TYR A 438 24.05 9.62 -14.21
N THR A 439 24.82 10.33 -13.38
CA THR A 439 24.89 10.08 -11.93
C THR A 439 23.89 10.94 -11.18
N ASP A 440 23.74 10.75 -9.87
CA ASP A 440 22.83 11.53 -9.02
C ASP A 440 23.08 13.05 -9.04
N ARG A 441 24.30 13.47 -9.38
CA ARG A 441 24.66 14.88 -9.56
C ARG A 441 24.22 15.47 -10.91
N GLN A 442 23.77 14.64 -11.84
CA GLN A 442 23.42 14.99 -13.22
C GLN A 442 21.94 14.79 -13.51
N VAL A 443 21.13 14.71 -12.47
CA VAL A 443 19.72 14.38 -12.52
C VAL A 443 18.90 15.42 -13.32
N ASP A 444 19.18 16.72 -13.15
CA ASP A 444 18.55 17.77 -13.97
C ASP A 444 18.89 17.64 -15.47
N ILE A 445 20.09 17.14 -15.77
CA ILE A 445 20.54 16.89 -17.15
C ILE A 445 19.82 15.68 -17.73
N LEU A 446 19.66 14.61 -16.93
CA LEU A 446 18.86 13.43 -17.31
C LEU A 446 17.43 13.84 -17.65
N ASP A 447 16.76 14.63 -16.81
CA ASP A 447 15.40 15.08 -17.05
C ASP A 447 15.26 15.88 -18.35
N SER A 448 16.22 16.79 -18.59
CA SER A 448 16.29 17.56 -19.83
C SER A 448 16.49 16.65 -21.05
N ALA A 449 17.33 15.63 -20.92
CA ALA A 449 17.62 14.68 -21.99
C ALA A 449 16.44 13.75 -22.31
N LEU A 450 15.69 13.33 -21.29
CA LEU A 450 14.44 12.56 -21.43
C LEU A 450 13.36 13.39 -22.14
N ARG A 451 13.11 14.63 -21.68
CA ARG A 451 12.16 15.56 -22.32
C ARG A 451 12.47 15.82 -23.79
N LYS A 452 13.75 15.94 -24.13
CA LYS A 452 14.23 16.25 -25.49
C LYS A 452 14.48 15.03 -26.37
N LYS A 453 14.26 13.80 -25.85
CA LYS A 453 14.51 12.54 -26.58
C LYS A 453 15.92 12.46 -27.21
N THR A 454 16.96 12.91 -26.50
CA THR A 454 18.33 13.04 -27.06
C THR A 454 19.02 11.71 -27.39
N SER A 455 18.55 10.59 -26.85
CA SER A 455 19.22 9.28 -26.97
C SER A 455 18.21 8.14 -27.03
N LYS A 456 18.62 6.96 -27.49
CA LYS A 456 17.85 5.71 -27.32
C LYS A 456 18.04 5.06 -25.94
N LEU A 457 19.19 5.28 -25.31
CA LEU A 457 19.52 4.74 -24.00
C LEU A 457 19.88 5.86 -23.02
N TYR A 458 19.17 5.87 -21.89
CA TYR A 458 19.41 6.74 -20.75
C TYR A 458 19.78 5.86 -19.56
N CYS A 459 21.02 5.94 -19.08
CA CYS A 459 21.45 5.18 -17.91
C CYS A 459 21.50 6.10 -16.70
N TRP A 460 20.62 5.92 -15.72
CA TRP A 460 20.75 6.54 -14.40
C TRP A 460 21.47 5.59 -13.47
N ASP A 461 22.66 5.97 -13.05
CA ASP A 461 23.53 5.23 -12.14
C ASP A 461 23.50 5.94 -10.77
N THR A 462 22.78 5.34 -9.83
CA THR A 462 22.53 5.91 -8.50
C THR A 462 23.32 5.16 -7.44
N ASP A 463 24.02 5.90 -6.57
CA ASP A 463 24.76 5.37 -5.41
C ASP A 463 24.01 5.59 -4.09
N GLU A 464 22.81 6.16 -4.14
CA GLU A 464 21.97 6.50 -2.98
C GLU A 464 21.80 5.32 -2.01
N PHE A 465 21.55 4.11 -2.54
CA PHE A 465 21.27 2.93 -1.73
C PHE A 465 22.54 2.37 -1.06
N ASP A 466 23.66 2.26 -1.78
CA ASP A 466 24.95 1.86 -1.21
C ASP A 466 25.43 2.86 -0.13
N SER A 467 25.34 4.16 -0.45
CA SER A 467 25.69 5.27 0.44
C SER A 467 24.89 5.25 1.74
N LEU A 468 23.60 4.87 1.68
CA LEU A 468 22.77 4.71 2.87
C LEU A 468 23.41 3.70 3.84
N TYR A 469 23.75 2.51 3.37
CA TYR A 469 24.32 1.48 4.23
C TYR A 469 25.68 1.88 4.80
N HIS A 470 26.50 2.61 4.03
CA HIS A 470 27.80 3.11 4.47
C HIS A 470 27.73 4.25 5.50
N THR A 471 26.60 4.94 5.63
CA THR A 471 26.44 6.04 6.60
C THR A 471 25.73 5.64 7.87
N GLN A 472 24.99 4.53 7.84
CA GLN A 472 24.14 4.08 8.93
C GLN A 472 24.91 3.39 10.06
N LYS A 473 24.36 3.52 11.28
CA LYS A 473 25.02 3.05 12.53
C LYS A 473 24.14 2.14 13.39
N ASP A 474 22.86 2.01 13.05
CA ASP A 474 21.93 1.12 13.69
C ASP A 474 21.23 0.25 12.65
N TRP A 475 21.39 -1.07 12.78
CA TRP A 475 20.80 -2.03 11.87
C TRP A 475 19.27 -2.01 11.92
N GLN A 476 18.69 -1.82 13.11
CA GLN A 476 17.23 -1.86 13.27
C GLN A 476 16.56 -0.65 12.64
N SER A 477 17.08 0.57 12.86
CA SER A 477 16.63 1.79 12.18
C SER A 477 16.80 1.69 10.67
N LEU A 478 17.99 1.30 10.21
CA LEU A 478 18.28 1.13 8.79
C LEU A 478 17.23 0.23 8.14
N TYR A 479 17.05 -0.98 8.68
CA TYR A 479 16.20 -1.97 8.05
C TYR A 479 14.70 -1.62 8.09
N LYS A 480 14.21 -1.02 9.20
CA LYS A 480 12.77 -0.74 9.39
C LYS A 480 12.31 0.60 8.85
N LEU A 481 13.20 1.60 8.74
CA LEU A 481 12.83 2.98 8.41
C LEU A 481 13.60 3.49 7.20
N ASP A 482 14.94 3.51 7.28
CA ASP A 482 15.73 4.25 6.30
C ASP A 482 15.80 3.55 4.94
N ARG A 483 15.94 2.22 4.93
CA ARG A 483 15.95 1.39 3.71
C ARG A 483 14.62 1.52 2.95
N PRO A 484 13.43 1.29 3.56
CA PRO A 484 12.16 1.50 2.87
C PRO A 484 12.02 2.91 2.29
N HIS A 485 12.40 3.95 3.05
CA HIS A 485 12.35 5.34 2.55
C HIS A 485 13.26 5.59 1.34
N ALA A 486 14.46 5.02 1.32
CA ALA A 486 15.36 5.13 0.16
C ALA A 486 14.78 4.42 -1.08
N LEU A 487 14.22 3.21 -0.91
CA LEU A 487 13.57 2.49 -2.02
C LEU A 487 12.34 3.26 -2.54
N GLU A 488 11.55 3.89 -1.66
CA GLU A 488 10.47 4.80 -2.05
C GLU A 488 10.97 6.04 -2.80
N GLY A 489 12.09 6.61 -2.36
CA GLY A 489 12.75 7.74 -3.03
C GLY A 489 13.18 7.38 -4.45
N ILE A 490 13.85 6.24 -4.61
CA ILE A 490 14.25 5.70 -5.91
C ILE A 490 13.01 5.42 -6.77
N ALA A 491 11.97 4.77 -6.24
CA ALA A 491 10.73 4.49 -6.98
C ALA A 491 10.04 5.79 -7.47
N LYS A 492 9.93 6.80 -6.59
CA LYS A 492 9.44 8.15 -6.92
C LYS A 492 10.23 8.76 -8.07
N ARG A 493 11.57 8.65 -8.02
CA ARG A 493 12.46 9.20 -9.03
C ARG A 493 12.32 8.50 -10.37
N ILE A 494 12.22 7.16 -10.38
CA ILE A 494 11.96 6.38 -11.60
C ILE A 494 10.67 6.84 -12.26
N ASN A 495 9.57 6.91 -11.49
CA ASN A 495 8.29 7.38 -12.02
C ASN A 495 8.39 8.84 -12.52
N TYR A 496 9.05 9.73 -11.79
CA TYR A 496 9.26 11.10 -12.23
C TYR A 496 9.98 11.18 -13.59
N CYS A 497 11.07 10.42 -13.76
CA CYS A 497 11.82 10.34 -15.01
C CYS A 497 10.96 9.78 -16.16
N LEU A 498 10.14 8.76 -15.89
CA LEU A 498 9.17 8.24 -16.85
C LEU A 498 8.20 9.34 -17.32
N GLN A 499 7.67 10.15 -16.40
CA GLN A 499 6.79 11.28 -16.75
C GLN A 499 7.50 12.40 -17.51
N GLN A 500 8.84 12.50 -17.44
CA GLN A 500 9.60 13.46 -18.23
C GLN A 500 9.72 13.06 -19.71
N TYR A 501 9.53 11.78 -20.04
CA TYR A 501 9.63 11.33 -21.42
C TYR A 501 8.31 11.65 -22.16
N PRO A 502 8.32 12.31 -23.35
CA PRO A 502 7.09 12.77 -23.99
C PRO A 502 6.10 11.66 -24.41
N ASP A 503 6.57 10.42 -24.51
CA ASP A 503 5.74 9.24 -24.78
C ASP A 503 6.05 8.13 -23.77
N PRO A 504 5.53 8.24 -22.53
CA PRO A 504 5.89 7.33 -21.44
C PRO A 504 5.58 5.85 -21.73
N ASP A 505 4.57 5.56 -22.55
CA ASP A 505 4.18 4.19 -22.88
C ASP A 505 5.19 3.51 -23.83
N ALA A 506 5.93 4.29 -24.61
CA ALA A 506 6.99 3.80 -25.48
C ALA A 506 8.35 3.60 -24.77
N LEU A 507 8.54 4.13 -23.55
CA LEU A 507 9.78 4.00 -22.79
C LEU A 507 9.80 2.70 -21.99
N ARG A 508 10.80 1.86 -22.24
CA ARG A 508 11.10 0.69 -21.39
C ARG A 508 11.98 1.10 -20.22
N ILE A 509 11.70 0.58 -19.04
CA ILE A 509 12.51 0.79 -17.84
C ILE A 509 13.21 -0.53 -17.53
N VAL A 510 14.53 -0.52 -17.49
CA VAL A 510 15.33 -1.67 -17.06
C VAL A 510 15.91 -1.36 -15.70
N ILE A 511 15.73 -2.23 -14.70
CA ILE A 511 16.34 -2.07 -13.38
C ILE A 511 17.34 -3.20 -13.19
N ALA A 512 18.54 -2.86 -12.73
CA ALA A 512 19.58 -3.83 -12.42
C ALA A 512 20.51 -3.31 -11.30
N SER A 513 21.36 -4.20 -10.81
CA SER A 513 22.41 -3.89 -9.83
C SER A 513 23.74 -4.51 -10.24
N ASP A 514 24.82 -3.91 -9.75
CA ASP A 514 26.16 -4.49 -9.83
C ASP A 514 26.37 -5.56 -8.75
N HIS A 515 25.96 -5.34 -7.51
CA HIS A 515 26.01 -6.31 -6.41
C HIS A 515 24.90 -6.08 -5.38
N GLY A 516 24.85 -6.93 -4.34
CA GLY A 516 24.07 -6.69 -3.13
C GLY A 516 24.96 -6.35 -1.94
N GLN A 517 24.46 -6.56 -0.72
CA GLN A 517 25.19 -6.26 0.53
C GLN A 517 24.85 -7.27 1.62
N MET A 518 25.78 -7.44 2.57
CA MET A 518 25.56 -8.29 3.74
C MET A 518 24.36 -7.83 4.56
N MET A 519 23.47 -8.79 4.86
CA MET A 519 22.33 -8.55 5.73
C MET A 519 22.71 -8.74 7.21
N GLY A 520 22.31 -7.78 8.05
CA GLY A 520 22.62 -7.77 9.47
C GLY A 520 23.94 -7.08 9.80
N THR A 521 24.46 -7.38 10.97
CA THR A 521 25.76 -6.89 11.44
C THR A 521 26.85 -7.93 11.26
N SER A 522 28.04 -7.47 10.91
CA SER A 522 29.24 -8.28 10.70
C SER A 522 30.33 -7.95 11.71
N GLU A 523 31.11 -8.96 12.09
CA GLU A 523 32.31 -8.80 12.91
C GLU A 523 33.46 -8.19 12.11
N LYS A 524 34.31 -7.40 12.78
CA LYS A 524 35.56 -6.91 12.20
C LYS A 524 36.69 -7.91 12.44
N ILE A 525 37.39 -8.30 11.38
CA ILE A 525 38.67 -9.00 11.48
C ILE A 525 39.72 -8.01 11.97
N THR A 526 40.30 -8.26 13.14
CA THR A 526 41.21 -7.33 13.82
C THR A 526 42.63 -7.33 13.27
N HIS A 527 43.07 -8.44 12.67
CA HIS A 527 44.42 -8.62 12.14
C HIS A 527 44.34 -9.11 10.70
N CYS A 528 44.39 -8.20 9.73
CA CYS A 528 44.53 -8.53 8.32
C CYS A 528 46.02 -8.84 8.03
N PRO A 529 46.34 -9.91 7.28
CA PRO A 529 47.71 -10.20 6.88
C PRO A 529 48.38 -8.99 6.22
N PRO A 530 49.64 -8.65 6.58
CA PRO A 530 50.30 -7.42 6.15
C PRO A 530 50.57 -7.33 4.64
N GLU A 531 50.57 -8.47 3.95
CA GLU A 531 50.70 -8.55 2.49
C GLU A 531 49.43 -8.17 1.72
N LEU A 532 48.30 -7.98 2.42
CA LEU A 532 46.99 -7.72 1.81
C LEU A 532 46.57 -6.26 1.91
N GLU A 533 46.03 -5.71 0.81
CA GLU A 533 45.38 -4.39 0.82
C GLU A 533 43.86 -4.55 1.02
N ALA A 534 43.42 -4.39 2.27
CA ALA A 534 42.03 -4.61 2.67
C ALA A 534 41.02 -3.60 2.09
N LYS A 535 39.90 -4.10 1.55
CA LYS A 535 38.76 -3.34 1.02
C LYS A 535 37.42 -4.03 1.34
N GLY A 536 36.78 -3.65 2.43
CA GLY A 536 35.50 -4.24 2.83
C GLY A 536 35.63 -5.72 3.21
N ARG A 537 35.05 -6.63 2.41
CA ARG A 537 35.15 -8.10 2.59
C ARG A 537 36.21 -8.78 1.70
N MET A 538 36.90 -8.03 0.86
CA MET A 538 38.02 -8.53 0.06
C MET A 538 39.32 -7.81 0.41
N ALA A 539 40.45 -8.37 -0.02
CA ALA A 539 41.73 -7.69 -0.03
C ALA A 539 42.50 -8.02 -1.31
N ILE A 540 43.22 -7.02 -1.86
CA ILE A 540 44.09 -7.24 -3.02
C ILE A 540 45.32 -8.01 -2.54
N GLY A 541 45.69 -9.05 -3.29
CA GLY A 541 46.78 -9.94 -2.95
C GLY A 541 46.31 -11.33 -2.52
N LYS A 542 47.28 -12.18 -2.23
CA LYS A 542 47.10 -13.58 -1.86
C LYS A 542 47.63 -13.80 -0.45
N THR A 543 46.93 -14.62 0.32
CA THR A 543 47.38 -15.11 1.63
C THR A 543 47.10 -16.61 1.77
N ASP A 544 47.82 -17.27 2.68
CA ASP A 544 47.55 -18.66 3.09
C ASP A 544 46.73 -18.72 4.40
N ASP A 545 46.29 -17.57 4.90
CA ASP A 545 45.41 -17.50 6.07
C ASP A 545 44.04 -18.17 5.78
N THR A 546 43.75 -19.22 6.56
CA THR A 546 42.51 -20.02 6.43
C THR A 546 41.21 -19.25 6.59
N ARG A 547 41.26 -18.02 7.12
CA ARG A 547 40.10 -17.10 7.20
C ARG A 547 39.75 -16.50 5.84
N PHE A 548 40.55 -16.74 4.81
CA PHE A 548 40.35 -16.22 3.46
C PHE A 548 40.24 -17.33 2.43
N VAL A 549 39.54 -17.02 1.34
CA VAL A 549 39.56 -17.78 0.10
C VAL A 549 40.21 -16.91 -0.98
N VAL A 550 41.12 -17.50 -1.75
CA VAL A 550 41.85 -16.78 -2.80
C VAL A 550 41.19 -17.01 -4.16
N LEU A 551 40.68 -15.93 -4.74
CA LEU A 551 40.31 -15.85 -6.16
C LEU A 551 41.59 -15.59 -6.96
N LYS A 552 42.12 -16.63 -7.61
CA LYS A 552 43.29 -16.51 -8.48
C LYS A 552 42.95 -15.72 -9.74
N GLY A 553 43.80 -14.76 -10.11
CA GLY A 553 43.48 -13.80 -11.17
C GLY A 553 43.19 -14.46 -12.51
N ASP A 554 44.01 -15.42 -12.89
CA ASP A 554 43.88 -16.20 -14.13
C ASP A 554 42.60 -17.04 -14.20
N ARG A 555 42.18 -17.63 -13.08
CA ARG A 555 41.02 -18.53 -12.99
C ARG A 555 39.69 -17.81 -12.88
N TYR A 556 39.67 -16.64 -12.24
CA TYR A 556 38.45 -15.88 -11.96
C TYR A 556 38.33 -14.62 -12.82
N GLY A 557 39.19 -14.45 -13.83
CA GLY A 557 39.12 -13.34 -14.77
C GLY A 557 39.36 -11.99 -14.11
N LEU A 558 40.33 -11.91 -13.18
CA LEU A 558 40.70 -10.71 -12.44
C LEU A 558 42.08 -10.18 -12.86
N PRO A 559 42.37 -8.88 -12.67
CA PRO A 559 43.69 -8.30 -12.98
C PRO A 559 44.80 -8.78 -12.04
N HIS A 560 44.45 -9.25 -10.84
CA HIS A 560 45.35 -9.74 -9.80
C HIS A 560 44.62 -10.72 -8.88
N ASP A 561 45.37 -11.45 -8.07
CA ASP A 561 44.80 -12.32 -7.03
C ASP A 561 44.05 -11.48 -5.99
N ILE A 562 42.89 -11.97 -5.55
CA ILE A 562 42.06 -11.32 -4.54
C ILE A 562 41.74 -12.33 -3.43
N SER A 563 42.02 -11.94 -2.19
CA SER A 563 41.68 -12.72 -1.00
C SER A 563 40.36 -12.25 -0.43
N ILE A 564 39.36 -13.13 -0.38
CA ILE A 564 38.02 -12.85 0.14
C ILE A 564 37.89 -13.44 1.53
N VAL A 565 37.27 -12.71 2.46
CA VAL A 565 36.97 -13.25 3.81
C VAL A 565 36.02 -14.44 3.70
N LYS A 566 36.39 -15.58 4.30
CA LYS A 566 35.51 -16.73 4.49
C LYS A 566 34.56 -16.44 5.65
N GLY A 567 33.26 -16.62 5.43
CA GLY A 567 32.21 -16.35 6.41
C GLY A 567 31.66 -14.91 6.43
N SER A 568 30.94 -14.56 7.48
CA SER A 568 30.16 -13.31 7.58
C SER A 568 30.96 -12.09 8.10
N ALA A 569 32.25 -12.26 8.43
CA ALA A 569 33.11 -11.19 8.93
C ALA A 569 33.56 -10.20 7.84
N SER A 570 34.17 -9.09 8.22
CA SER A 570 34.66 -8.04 7.30
C SER A 570 35.98 -7.44 7.78
N LEU A 571 36.82 -6.96 6.86
CA LEU A 571 38.11 -6.33 7.18
C LEU A 571 37.95 -4.88 7.61
N GLY A 572 36.93 -4.20 7.08
CA GLY A 572 36.65 -2.81 7.40
C GLY A 572 35.31 -2.32 6.84
N SER A 573 34.96 -1.11 7.24
CA SER A 573 33.77 -0.36 6.84
C SER A 573 34.02 1.14 6.95
N PHE A 574 33.22 1.94 6.23
CA PHE A 574 33.19 3.40 6.36
C PHE A 574 32.54 3.85 7.67
N SER A 575 31.51 3.14 8.14
CA SER A 575 30.84 3.37 9.42
C SER A 575 30.87 2.14 10.32
N TYR A 576 30.72 2.37 11.62
CA TYR A 576 30.63 1.33 12.63
C TYR A 576 29.45 1.63 13.56
N THR A 577 28.78 0.56 14.02
CA THR A 577 27.76 0.67 15.07
C THR A 577 28.38 1.07 16.41
N SER A 578 27.56 1.43 17.39
CA SER A 578 28.02 1.71 18.77
C SER A 578 28.81 0.55 19.38
N ASN A 579 28.48 -0.69 19.00
CA ASN A 579 29.15 -1.92 19.42
C ASN A 579 30.33 -2.32 18.49
N LYS A 580 30.82 -1.40 17.65
CA LYS A 580 31.91 -1.60 16.68
C LYS A 580 31.66 -2.73 15.67
N LYS A 581 30.40 -3.06 15.40
CA LYS A 581 30.03 -3.97 14.30
C LYS A 581 29.95 -3.19 12.99
N ILE A 582 29.97 -3.93 11.89
CA ILE A 582 29.90 -3.41 10.52
C ILE A 582 28.50 -3.68 9.95
N ILE A 583 27.96 -2.75 9.17
CA ILE A 583 26.68 -2.88 8.44
C ILE A 583 26.97 -2.69 6.95
N GLY A 584 26.26 -3.43 6.09
CA GLY A 584 26.30 -3.22 4.64
C GLY A 584 27.68 -3.42 4.02
N SER A 585 28.47 -4.33 4.59
CA SER A 585 29.73 -4.70 3.94
C SER A 585 29.45 -5.53 2.69
N HIS A 586 30.31 -5.35 1.69
CA HIS A 586 30.25 -6.07 0.43
C HIS A 586 31.68 -6.38 -0.08
N GLY A 587 31.80 -7.11 -1.18
CA GLY A 587 33.05 -7.59 -1.76
C GLY A 587 33.33 -9.06 -1.49
N GLY A 588 32.41 -9.78 -0.87
CA GLY A 588 32.48 -11.20 -0.58
C GLY A 588 31.77 -12.09 -1.61
N LEU A 589 31.48 -13.32 -1.18
CA LEU A 589 30.88 -14.40 -1.98
C LEU A 589 29.51 -14.86 -1.45
N PHE A 590 28.95 -14.16 -0.46
CA PHE A 590 27.69 -14.57 0.15
C PHE A 590 26.51 -14.33 -0.81
N PRO A 591 25.43 -15.15 -0.77
CA PRO A 591 24.28 -14.97 -1.65
C PRO A 591 23.69 -13.55 -1.60
N GLU A 592 23.68 -12.90 -0.42
CA GLU A 592 23.17 -11.53 -0.25
C GLU A 592 23.97 -10.49 -1.07
N GLU A 593 25.25 -10.75 -1.31
CA GLU A 593 26.15 -9.89 -2.05
C GLU A 593 26.15 -10.24 -3.55
N VAL A 594 26.09 -11.55 -3.86
CA VAL A 594 26.30 -12.07 -5.22
C VAL A 594 25.01 -12.07 -6.02
N VAL A 595 23.84 -12.34 -5.43
CA VAL A 595 22.60 -12.52 -6.20
C VAL A 595 21.84 -11.20 -6.32
N VAL A 596 21.71 -10.73 -7.56
CA VAL A 596 21.05 -9.47 -7.92
C VAL A 596 19.89 -9.70 -8.88
N GLY A 597 18.93 -8.77 -8.91
CA GLY A 597 17.77 -8.84 -9.80
C GLY A 597 17.96 -8.04 -11.09
N VAL A 598 17.24 -8.46 -12.12
CA VAL A 598 17.07 -7.74 -13.38
C VAL A 598 15.59 -7.75 -13.75
N SER A 599 15.03 -6.59 -14.06
CA SER A 599 13.63 -6.47 -14.47
C SER A 599 13.45 -5.48 -15.61
N VAL A 600 12.44 -5.73 -16.43
CA VAL A 600 12.01 -4.85 -17.51
C VAL A 600 10.57 -4.46 -17.23
N LEU A 601 10.29 -3.15 -17.20
CA LEU A 601 8.97 -2.59 -16.94
C LEU A 601 8.55 -1.64 -18.06
N ARG A 602 7.24 -1.45 -18.16
CA ARG A 602 6.59 -0.41 -18.96
C ARG A 602 5.53 0.29 -18.12
N LYS A 603 5.11 1.47 -18.58
CA LYS A 603 3.97 2.17 -17.98
C LYS A 603 2.69 1.34 -18.02
N SER A 604 2.43 0.69 -19.15
CA SER A 604 1.27 -0.17 -19.34
C SER A 604 1.59 -1.31 -20.30
N ILE A 605 0.96 -2.47 -20.09
CA ILE A 605 1.04 -3.64 -20.97
C ILE A 605 -0.36 -4.19 -21.14
N GLN A 606 -0.75 -4.46 -22.38
CA GLN A 606 -1.99 -5.17 -22.66
C GLN A 606 -1.77 -6.68 -22.46
N ARG A 607 -2.29 -7.21 -21.36
CA ARG A 607 -2.29 -8.65 -21.09
C ARG A 607 -3.33 -9.36 -21.95
N LEU A 608 -3.00 -10.55 -22.44
CA LEU A 608 -3.95 -11.45 -23.08
C LEU A 608 -4.75 -12.20 -22.02
N PRO A 609 -6.05 -12.49 -22.25
CA PRO A 609 -6.89 -13.18 -21.28
C PRO A 609 -6.31 -14.55 -20.89
N VAL A 610 -6.19 -14.81 -19.59
CA VAL A 610 -5.90 -16.14 -19.05
C VAL A 610 -7.17 -16.97 -19.12
N LEU A 611 -7.08 -18.18 -19.67
CA LEU A 611 -8.22 -19.10 -19.77
C LEU A 611 -8.11 -20.17 -18.69
N VAL A 612 -9.23 -20.45 -18.02
CA VAL A 612 -9.30 -21.44 -16.94
C VAL A 612 -10.46 -22.38 -17.21
N PHE A 613 -10.15 -23.66 -17.31
CA PHE A 613 -11.12 -24.73 -17.52
C PHE A 613 -11.10 -25.67 -16.33
N CYS A 614 -12.28 -25.98 -15.81
CA CYS A 614 -12.45 -26.97 -14.76
C CYS A 614 -13.40 -28.07 -15.25
N PHE A 615 -12.91 -29.31 -15.32
CA PHE A 615 -13.69 -30.46 -15.73
C PHE A 615 -13.61 -31.55 -14.68
N GLY A 616 -14.75 -32.04 -14.21
CA GLY A 616 -14.77 -33.10 -13.21
C GLY A 616 -15.81 -34.17 -13.51
N GLU A 617 -15.67 -35.30 -12.84
CA GLU A 617 -16.65 -36.37 -12.85
C GLU A 617 -16.73 -37.02 -11.46
N GLY A 618 -17.93 -37.41 -11.04
CA GLY A 618 -18.07 -38.15 -9.79
C GLY A 618 -19.49 -38.56 -9.43
N LYS A 619 -19.63 -39.29 -8.33
CA LYS A 619 -20.92 -39.71 -7.77
C LYS A 619 -21.33 -38.76 -6.64
N PRO A 620 -22.62 -38.41 -6.52
CA PRO A 620 -23.06 -37.48 -5.48
C PRO A 620 -22.65 -37.92 -4.08
N ARG A 621 -22.21 -36.95 -3.26
CA ARG A 621 -21.76 -37.14 -1.87
C ARG A 621 -20.55 -38.05 -1.68
N GLN A 622 -19.82 -38.33 -2.76
CA GLN A 622 -18.56 -39.06 -2.73
C GLN A 622 -17.43 -38.16 -3.18
N ALA A 623 -16.20 -38.54 -2.85
CA ALA A 623 -15.03 -37.89 -3.41
C ALA A 623 -15.01 -38.05 -4.93
N GLY A 624 -14.57 -37.02 -5.63
CA GLY A 624 -14.42 -37.00 -7.08
C GLY A 624 -13.10 -36.37 -7.49
N GLU A 625 -12.90 -36.25 -8.80
CA GLU A 625 -11.72 -35.61 -9.38
C GLU A 625 -12.14 -34.39 -10.19
N LEU A 626 -11.33 -33.33 -10.09
CA LEU A 626 -11.45 -32.12 -10.89
C LEU A 626 -10.12 -31.89 -11.62
N GLU A 627 -10.14 -32.02 -12.94
CA GLU A 627 -9.08 -31.57 -13.82
C GLU A 627 -9.18 -30.06 -14.01
N ILE A 628 -8.08 -29.36 -13.72
CA ILE A 628 -7.92 -27.93 -13.91
C ILE A 628 -6.94 -27.73 -15.05
N THR A 629 -7.32 -26.95 -16.05
CA THR A 629 -6.44 -26.50 -17.12
C THR A 629 -6.36 -24.99 -17.13
N ILE A 630 -5.14 -24.46 -17.06
CA ILE A 630 -4.86 -23.02 -17.11
C ILE A 630 -4.01 -22.72 -18.34
N GLU A 631 -4.44 -21.77 -19.15
CA GLU A 631 -3.71 -21.28 -20.31
C GLU A 631 -3.22 -19.86 -20.07
N ASN A 632 -1.91 -19.68 -20.01
CA ASN A 632 -1.25 -18.39 -19.86
C ASN A 632 -0.61 -17.97 -21.20
N PRO A 633 -1.28 -17.13 -22.01
CA PRO A 633 -0.71 -16.62 -23.26
C PRO A 633 0.27 -15.44 -23.06
N ASN A 634 0.61 -15.07 -21.83
CA ASN A 634 1.42 -13.90 -21.54
C ASN A 634 2.91 -14.23 -21.42
N SER A 635 3.77 -13.24 -21.62
CA SER A 635 5.24 -13.32 -21.53
C SER A 635 5.81 -13.44 -20.12
N VAL A 636 4.94 -13.54 -19.10
CA VAL A 636 5.32 -13.63 -17.69
C VAL A 636 4.56 -14.76 -17.01
N PRO A 637 5.16 -15.43 -16.01
CA PRO A 637 4.51 -16.54 -15.30
C PRO A 637 3.36 -16.06 -14.41
N LEU A 638 2.45 -16.99 -14.10
CA LEU A 638 1.39 -16.85 -13.10
C LEU A 638 1.83 -17.57 -11.82
N THR A 639 1.84 -16.84 -10.71
CA THR A 639 2.11 -17.37 -9.35
C THR A 639 0.91 -17.11 -8.42
N ASP A 640 0.94 -17.69 -7.22
CA ASP A 640 -0.06 -17.47 -6.16
C ASP A 640 -1.50 -17.69 -6.66
N LEU A 641 -1.73 -18.85 -7.25
CA LEU A 641 -2.98 -19.23 -7.89
C LEU A 641 -4.05 -19.60 -6.84
N TYR A 642 -5.13 -18.85 -6.74
CA TYR A 642 -6.29 -19.21 -5.90
C TYR A 642 -7.54 -19.41 -6.74
N LEU A 643 -8.06 -20.63 -6.70
CA LEU A 643 -9.25 -21.04 -7.44
C LEU A 643 -10.50 -20.95 -6.57
N TYR A 644 -11.49 -20.23 -7.06
CA TYR A 644 -12.81 -20.08 -6.47
C TYR A 644 -13.84 -20.72 -7.39
N ILE A 645 -14.65 -21.63 -6.84
CA ILE A 645 -15.75 -22.29 -7.54
C ILE A 645 -16.98 -22.21 -6.64
N HIS A 646 -18.05 -21.58 -7.12
CA HIS A 646 -19.22 -21.29 -6.28
C HIS A 646 -19.99 -22.56 -5.91
N GLU A 647 -20.03 -23.53 -6.82
CA GLU A 647 -20.81 -24.76 -6.68
C GLU A 647 -20.11 -25.81 -5.80
N LEU A 648 -18.83 -25.59 -5.43
CA LEU A 648 -18.05 -26.50 -4.60
C LEU A 648 -17.66 -25.84 -3.27
N PRO A 649 -18.19 -26.31 -2.12
CA PRO A 649 -17.95 -25.68 -0.81
C PRO A 649 -16.48 -25.43 -0.48
N ASP A 650 -15.59 -26.39 -0.78
CA ASP A 650 -14.15 -26.28 -0.48
C ASP A 650 -13.41 -25.19 -1.26
N PHE A 651 -14.04 -24.68 -2.34
CA PHE A 651 -13.47 -23.64 -3.20
C PHE A 651 -14.12 -22.29 -2.96
N GLN A 652 -15.23 -22.19 -2.23
CA GLN A 652 -15.90 -20.92 -1.97
C GLN A 652 -15.01 -19.92 -1.22
N GLN A 653 -14.09 -20.44 -0.38
CA GLN A 653 -13.12 -19.62 0.35
C GLN A 653 -11.80 -19.38 -0.42
N GLY A 654 -11.65 -19.98 -1.61
CA GLY A 654 -10.43 -19.94 -2.41
C GLY A 654 -9.48 -21.09 -2.08
N LYS A 655 -9.22 -21.94 -3.06
CA LYS A 655 -8.26 -23.05 -2.96
C LYS A 655 -6.93 -22.62 -3.59
N LEU A 656 -5.86 -22.59 -2.78
CA LEU A 656 -4.50 -22.42 -3.29
C LEU A 656 -4.13 -23.60 -4.18
N LEU A 657 -3.60 -23.31 -5.36
CA LEU A 657 -2.99 -24.26 -6.27
C LEU A 657 -1.46 -24.09 -6.15
N GLU A 658 -0.74 -25.18 -5.86
CA GLU A 658 0.72 -25.16 -5.63
C GLU A 658 1.53 -24.92 -6.92
N GLN A 659 0.85 -24.91 -8.06
CA GLN A 659 1.45 -24.81 -9.39
C GLN A 659 1.83 -23.37 -9.72
N GLU A 660 2.95 -23.22 -10.42
CA GLU A 660 3.30 -22.01 -11.18
C GLU A 660 3.02 -22.28 -12.66
N ILE A 661 2.33 -21.37 -13.35
CA ILE A 661 2.09 -21.50 -14.79
C ILE A 661 3.11 -20.63 -15.53
N ALA A 662 4.04 -21.24 -16.26
CA ALA A 662 5.06 -20.47 -16.96
C ALA A 662 4.46 -19.55 -18.05
N ALA A 663 5.27 -18.63 -18.53
CA ALA A 663 4.92 -17.77 -19.66
C ALA A 663 4.61 -18.60 -20.91
N ASN A 664 3.60 -18.21 -21.68
CA ASN A 664 3.18 -18.85 -22.93
C ASN A 664 2.91 -20.36 -22.81
N GLN A 665 2.40 -20.81 -21.67
CA GLN A 665 2.18 -22.24 -21.40
C GLN A 665 0.71 -22.54 -21.10
N ARG A 666 0.26 -23.71 -21.56
CA ARG A 666 -0.95 -24.39 -21.09
C ARG A 666 -0.55 -25.53 -20.16
N PHE A 667 -1.18 -25.59 -19.00
CA PHE A 667 -0.86 -26.59 -17.96
C PHE A 667 -2.14 -27.21 -17.42
N SER A 668 -2.15 -28.53 -17.28
CA SER A 668 -3.29 -29.32 -16.80
C SER A 668 -2.87 -30.20 -15.63
N PHE A 669 -3.69 -30.27 -14.59
CA PHE A 669 -3.45 -31.09 -13.41
C PHE A 669 -4.77 -31.46 -12.74
N GLN A 670 -4.75 -32.49 -11.90
CA GLN A 670 -5.94 -32.98 -11.20
C GLN A 670 -5.87 -32.66 -9.71
N ILE A 671 -7.03 -32.38 -9.13
CA ILE A 671 -7.21 -32.28 -7.69
C ILE A 671 -8.41 -33.12 -7.23
N ILE A 672 -8.33 -33.63 -6.02
CA ILE A 672 -9.44 -34.39 -5.41
C ILE A 672 -10.42 -33.38 -4.82
N ILE A 673 -11.71 -33.55 -5.15
CA ILE A 673 -12.81 -32.86 -4.50
C ILE A 673 -13.41 -33.79 -3.43
N PRO A 674 -13.45 -33.38 -2.15
CA PRO A 674 -13.97 -34.21 -1.05
C PRO A 674 -15.40 -34.68 -1.25
N GLU A 675 -16.25 -33.84 -1.83
CA GLU A 675 -17.66 -34.14 -2.04
C GLU A 675 -18.15 -33.59 -3.38
N VAL A 676 -18.65 -34.48 -4.25
CA VAL A 676 -19.34 -34.11 -5.48
C VAL A 676 -20.78 -33.70 -5.14
N PRO A 677 -21.23 -32.51 -5.57
CA PRO A 677 -22.58 -32.02 -5.28
C PRO A 677 -23.68 -32.91 -5.90
N THR A 678 -24.89 -32.81 -5.35
CA THR A 678 -26.09 -33.47 -5.88
C THR A 678 -26.83 -32.53 -6.84
N LEU A 679 -27.36 -33.06 -7.95
CA LEU A 679 -28.22 -32.29 -8.83
C LEU A 679 -29.66 -32.25 -8.30
N PRO A 680 -30.39 -31.13 -8.51
CA PRO A 680 -31.82 -31.07 -8.25
C PRO A 680 -32.58 -32.19 -9.00
N PRO A 681 -33.67 -32.74 -8.45
CA PRO A 681 -34.45 -33.82 -9.08
C PRO A 681 -34.97 -33.51 -10.48
N ASN A 682 -35.08 -32.23 -10.84
CA ASN A 682 -35.61 -31.76 -12.12
C ASN A 682 -34.50 -31.22 -13.05
N SER A 683 -33.22 -31.53 -12.81
CA SER A 683 -32.15 -31.08 -13.69
C SER A 683 -32.24 -31.74 -15.06
N PRO A 684 -32.15 -30.98 -16.17
CA PRO A 684 -32.31 -31.49 -17.53
C PRO A 684 -31.14 -32.35 -18.03
N GLY A 685 -30.21 -32.76 -17.16
CA GLY A 685 -29.06 -33.58 -17.50
C GLY A 685 -28.21 -33.93 -16.28
N ASN A 686 -27.06 -34.58 -16.52
CA ASN A 686 -26.09 -34.98 -15.50
C ASN A 686 -24.94 -33.97 -15.33
N ASN A 687 -25.03 -32.77 -15.91
CA ASN A 687 -23.97 -31.78 -15.86
C ASN A 687 -24.31 -30.66 -14.88
N LEU A 688 -23.35 -30.34 -14.00
CA LEU A 688 -23.35 -29.11 -13.23
C LEU A 688 -22.36 -28.14 -13.87
N SER A 689 -22.85 -27.00 -14.37
CA SER A 689 -21.97 -25.93 -14.84
C SER A 689 -21.25 -25.31 -13.65
N LEU A 690 -19.95 -25.07 -13.80
CA LEU A 690 -19.13 -24.44 -12.76
C LEU A 690 -18.94 -22.96 -13.06
N THR A 691 -19.13 -22.13 -12.04
CA THR A 691 -18.87 -20.70 -12.09
C THR A 691 -17.88 -20.31 -11.02
N GLY A 692 -17.12 -19.25 -11.28
CA GLY A 692 -16.15 -18.74 -10.33
C GLY A 692 -15.01 -18.01 -11.02
N LYS A 693 -13.85 -17.97 -10.35
CA LYS A 693 -12.65 -17.30 -10.86
C LYS A 693 -11.38 -17.93 -10.32
N LEU A 694 -10.29 -17.74 -11.07
CA LEU A 694 -8.92 -17.89 -10.61
C LEU A 694 -8.36 -16.50 -10.33
N THR A 695 -7.83 -16.26 -9.14
CA THR A 695 -6.96 -15.09 -8.89
C THR A 695 -5.50 -15.53 -8.95
N PHE A 696 -4.63 -14.69 -9.47
CA PHE A 696 -3.21 -15.00 -9.67
C PHE A 696 -2.37 -13.73 -9.67
N ILE A 697 -1.05 -13.88 -9.66
CA ILE A 697 -0.10 -12.78 -9.75
C ILE A 697 0.77 -12.94 -11.00
N PHE A 698 0.80 -11.93 -11.86
CA PHE A 698 1.77 -11.85 -12.95
C PHE A 698 3.14 -11.43 -12.42
N ALA A 699 4.18 -12.22 -12.75
CA ALA A 699 5.57 -11.91 -12.42
C ALA A 699 5.82 -11.56 -10.94
N CYS A 700 5.07 -12.17 -10.01
CA CYS A 700 5.12 -11.87 -8.58
C CYS A 700 4.82 -10.40 -8.20
N ALA A 701 4.20 -9.60 -9.09
CA ALA A 701 4.04 -8.17 -8.91
C ALA A 701 2.61 -7.63 -9.15
N GLU A 702 1.86 -8.14 -10.13
CA GLU A 702 0.52 -7.61 -10.50
C GLU A 702 -0.57 -8.64 -10.17
N ILE A 703 -1.49 -8.32 -9.26
CA ILE A 703 -2.61 -9.20 -8.89
C ILE A 703 -3.73 -9.05 -9.93
N GLU A 704 -4.19 -10.18 -10.48
CA GLU A 704 -5.26 -10.22 -11.47
C GLU A 704 -6.21 -11.40 -11.24
N SER A 705 -7.30 -11.45 -12.03
CA SER A 705 -8.22 -12.59 -12.00
C SER A 705 -8.82 -12.93 -13.36
N ALA A 706 -9.10 -14.22 -13.56
CA ALA A 706 -9.81 -14.74 -14.73
C ALA A 706 -11.04 -15.52 -14.29
N ALA A 707 -12.18 -15.29 -14.95
CA ALA A 707 -13.37 -16.10 -14.73
C ALA A 707 -13.16 -17.52 -15.26
N LEU A 708 -13.83 -18.50 -14.66
CA LEU A 708 -13.94 -19.83 -15.25
C LEU A 708 -14.61 -19.72 -16.62
N THR A 709 -14.10 -20.48 -17.59
CA THR A 709 -14.68 -20.54 -18.93
C THR A 709 -16.08 -21.16 -18.88
N PRO A 710 -17.03 -20.76 -19.76
CA PRO A 710 -18.39 -21.30 -19.78
C PRO A 710 -18.49 -22.82 -19.95
N ASP A 711 -17.45 -23.45 -20.49
CA ASP A 711 -17.40 -24.89 -20.70
C ASP A 711 -17.07 -25.68 -19.43
N SER A 712 -16.66 -25.00 -18.35
CA SER A 712 -16.30 -25.63 -17.07
C SER A 712 -17.51 -26.32 -16.43
N LYS A 713 -17.38 -27.61 -16.12
CA LYS A 713 -18.49 -28.45 -15.64
C LYS A 713 -18.04 -29.68 -14.86
N ILE A 714 -18.95 -30.22 -14.05
CA ILE A 714 -18.82 -31.54 -13.44
C ILE A 714 -19.92 -32.46 -13.97
N ILE A 715 -19.54 -33.66 -14.38
CA ILE A 715 -20.46 -34.75 -14.73
C ILE A 715 -20.80 -35.51 -13.44
N ILE A 716 -22.07 -35.46 -13.04
CA ILE A 716 -22.58 -36.06 -11.81
C ILE A 716 -23.33 -37.35 -12.16
N ASN A 717 -22.73 -38.48 -11.82
CA ASN A 717 -23.27 -39.82 -12.05
C ASN A 717 -24.33 -40.17 -11.00
N GLN A 718 -25.48 -39.49 -11.07
CA GLN A 718 -26.63 -39.71 -10.20
C GLN A 718 -27.62 -40.67 -10.85
N ILE A 719 -28.03 -41.72 -10.12
CA ILE A 719 -28.92 -42.77 -10.63
C ILE A 719 -30.38 -42.29 -10.77
N TYR A 720 -30.79 -41.22 -10.07
CA TYR A 720 -32.14 -40.69 -10.06
C TYR A 720 -32.17 -39.20 -10.45
N SER A 721 -32.43 -38.91 -11.72
CA SER A 721 -32.62 -37.56 -12.28
C SER A 721 -34.02 -37.34 -12.88
N SER A 722 -34.88 -38.35 -12.87
CA SER A 722 -36.31 -38.22 -13.12
C SER A 722 -37.02 -38.45 -11.80
N GLY A 723 -37.91 -37.52 -11.42
CA GLY A 723 -38.78 -37.68 -10.25
C GLY A 723 -39.37 -39.09 -10.23
N PHE A 724 -39.22 -39.75 -9.09
CA PHE A 724 -39.95 -40.98 -8.79
C PHE A 724 -41.43 -40.59 -8.84
N ASP A 725 -42.13 -40.91 -9.92
CA ASP A 725 -43.57 -40.77 -9.97
C ASP A 725 -44.15 -41.84 -9.05
N ILE A 726 -44.48 -41.42 -7.81
CA ILE A 726 -45.01 -42.32 -6.79
C ILE A 726 -46.34 -42.94 -7.27
N ASP A 727 -47.02 -42.32 -8.23
CA ASP A 727 -48.24 -42.84 -8.84
C ASP A 727 -47.96 -44.06 -9.73
N GLU A 728 -46.76 -44.22 -10.27
CA GLU A 728 -46.37 -45.40 -11.05
C GLU A 728 -46.04 -46.62 -10.16
N PHE A 729 -45.63 -46.38 -8.90
CA PHE A 729 -45.35 -47.45 -7.92
C PHE A 729 -46.58 -47.84 -7.09
N LEU A 730 -47.54 -46.93 -6.90
CA LEU A 730 -48.80 -47.20 -6.20
C LEU A 730 -49.90 -47.78 -7.12
N GLY A 731 -49.67 -47.83 -8.44
CA GLY A 731 -50.61 -48.36 -9.44
C GLY A 731 -50.77 -49.89 -9.47
N SER A 732 -50.03 -50.65 -8.66
CA SER A 732 -50.09 -52.13 -8.67
C SER A 732 -50.38 -52.76 -7.31
N ASN A 733 -51.32 -52.19 -6.55
CA ASN A 733 -52.04 -52.89 -5.49
C ASN A 733 -53.55 -52.87 -5.78
N ASN A 734 -53.95 -53.63 -6.79
CA ASN A 734 -55.28 -54.22 -6.88
C ASN A 734 -55.10 -55.75 -6.90
N LEU A 735 -55.05 -56.34 -5.70
CA LEU A 735 -55.57 -57.67 -5.38
C LEU A 735 -55.93 -57.72 -3.89
#